data_AF-A0A9D9I8X5-F1
#
_entry.id   AF-A0A9D9I8X5-F1
#
_cell.length_a   1.000
_cell.length_b   1.000
_cell.length_c   1.000
_cell.angle_alpha   90.00
_cell.angle_beta   90.00
_cell.angle_gamma   90.00
#
_symmetry.space_group_name_H-M   'P 1'
#
loop_
_entity.id
_entity.type
_entity.pdbx_description
1 polymer ?
#
loop_
_entity_poly.entity_id
_entity_poly.type
_entity_poly.pdbx_seq_one_letter_code
_entity_poly.pdbx_strand_id
1 'polypeptide(L)'
;MPYYGSDARPFIISLDGWAGTQRYATVWSGDQTGGDWEYIRFHIPTFIGSGLSGQPNITSDMDGIFGGNNIPVNIREFQWKTFTPMQLNMDGWGSTPKYPDILGEPAASINRWYLKLKSELMPYAYTIAKEAVYGLPMIRAMFLEYPNHYTLGRATRYQFLYGPYFLVAPVYRDTQMDKEGNDIRDGIYLPEGKWIDYFTGDLYEGECILNNFDAPIWKLPVFVKSGAIIPLANPNNNVSGIRSDYRAFELYPDGKTEFEVYDDDGKTQEYLNGTAAFTMVKSAVSGESLEVTVYPTKGGYTGFEPVKSTEFRINVTERPSRISVRVGGKTVKLDEASAYEEFRGEDNVWFYNEAPELNRFATPGSSFASVSIKKNPQLMVKIAGTDITENSIVLNVKGFVFSPVDRLRTTSGTLEAPEMTKGPENIGAYTVTPSWNEVPNADYYEIAFEDRLYTTIKNTYLPFEDLVPETGYSFKVRAVNKDGYSEWTEAGYSTTSDPLEFAVKGIYAQASCASQPGNAIGKLVDFDEKSLWHSKWGKGDAVPFDITLDLKSVNMLDRIEYVPREDAGNGTVLSGSISFSTDKIGWSAPAEFRWDRTGKVKTFKFGSRPDGNAESARYVKIHVSEAVGGFGSGSEMYVFRVPGTEGVLQGDINRDKRIDDNDLTSYMNYTGLRQGDADFDYVSIGDINGNGLIDSYDISVVTTMLDGGVNANDSQEVSGTVTAVPDKTVFKAGDIISIKVRGTGMQNVNALSFALPYDASVYEYIGTETEGMKEMVNLTYDRLHTDGQKALYPTFANKGNNFLIEGECDLFTIRMKARKDGTFDLKATDGMLVGRNLKVVNFTE
;
A
#
# COMPACT_ATOMS: atom_id res chain seq x y z
N MET A 1 33.78 3.69 -9.51
CA MET A 1 33.11 4.95 -9.90
C MET A 1 32.25 4.68 -11.11
N PRO A 2 31.06 5.29 -11.22
CA PRO A 2 30.26 5.21 -12.45
C PRO A 2 31.08 5.74 -13.62
N TYR A 3 30.99 5.03 -14.74
CA TYR A 3 31.52 5.47 -16.02
C TYR A 3 30.55 6.53 -16.60
N TYR A 4 31.08 7.65 -17.08
CA TYR A 4 30.30 8.72 -17.71
C TYR A 4 30.75 8.84 -19.17
N GLY A 5 29.80 8.71 -20.10
CA GLY A 5 30.05 8.67 -21.54
C GLY A 5 28.75 8.50 -22.31
N SER A 6 28.77 8.70 -23.63
CA SER A 6 27.59 8.52 -24.50
C SER A 6 27.13 7.06 -24.61
N ASP A 7 28.01 6.11 -24.29
CA ASP A 7 27.82 4.67 -24.26
C ASP A 7 27.69 4.11 -22.84
N ALA A 8 27.73 4.96 -21.80
CA ALA A 8 27.51 4.53 -20.42
C ALA A 8 26.09 4.01 -20.24
N ARG A 9 25.94 2.90 -19.52
CA ARG A 9 24.60 2.39 -19.20
C ARG A 9 23.87 3.35 -18.27
N PRO A 10 22.58 3.63 -18.50
CA PRO A 10 21.80 4.48 -17.61
C PRO A 10 21.66 3.87 -16.22
N PHE A 11 21.73 4.73 -15.20
CA PHE A 11 21.32 4.41 -13.85
C PHE A 11 20.50 5.57 -13.31
N ILE A 12 19.19 5.50 -13.59
CA ILE A 12 18.21 6.54 -13.23
C ILE A 12 17.31 5.97 -12.15
N ILE A 13 17.10 6.73 -11.09
CA ILE A 13 16.09 6.46 -10.06
C ILE A 13 15.02 7.55 -10.19
N SER A 14 13.76 7.13 -10.31
CA SER A 14 12.60 8.02 -10.45
C SER A 14 11.44 7.50 -9.59
N LEU A 15 10.36 8.27 -9.52
CA LEU A 15 9.02 7.81 -9.14
C LEU A 15 8.02 8.30 -10.22
N ASP A 16 6.71 8.17 -9.97
CA ASP A 16 5.63 8.62 -10.87
C ASP A 16 5.78 8.12 -12.31
N GLY A 17 6.14 6.85 -12.43
CA GLY A 17 6.30 6.19 -13.73
C GLY A 17 4.98 5.96 -14.47
N TRP A 18 5.11 5.47 -15.70
CA TRP A 18 4.01 4.97 -16.51
C TRP A 18 4.42 3.69 -17.24
N ALA A 19 3.51 3.13 -18.02
CA ALA A 19 3.83 2.02 -18.90
C ALA A 19 5.07 2.34 -19.78
N GLY A 20 6.14 1.58 -19.58
CA GLY A 20 7.41 1.74 -20.30
C GLY A 20 8.54 2.37 -19.50
N THR A 21 8.34 2.84 -18.26
CA THR A 21 9.41 3.41 -17.42
C THR A 21 10.58 2.44 -17.20
N GLN A 22 10.33 1.13 -17.13
CA GLN A 22 11.34 0.10 -16.87
C GLN A 22 12.48 0.06 -17.89
N ARG A 23 12.29 0.60 -19.10
CA ARG A 23 13.34 0.68 -20.13
C ARG A 23 14.37 1.78 -19.88
N TYR A 24 14.13 2.64 -18.90
CA TYR A 24 14.98 3.79 -18.59
C TYR A 24 15.40 3.85 -17.13
N ALA A 25 14.48 3.57 -16.20
CA ALA A 25 14.65 3.93 -14.81
C ALA A 25 14.19 2.84 -13.84
N THR A 26 14.89 2.81 -12.71
CA THR A 26 14.44 2.21 -11.46
C THR A 26 13.32 3.08 -10.87
N VAL A 27 12.33 2.45 -10.25
CA VAL A 27 11.32 3.15 -9.45
C VAL A 27 11.67 3.08 -7.97
N TRP A 28 11.64 4.24 -7.31
CA TRP A 28 11.64 4.38 -5.87
C TRP A 28 10.22 4.66 -5.37
N SER A 29 9.86 4.13 -4.22
CA SER A 29 8.49 4.17 -3.69
C SER A 29 7.98 5.53 -3.21
N GLY A 30 8.81 6.57 -3.18
CA GLY A 30 8.45 7.84 -2.56
C GLY A 30 8.80 7.89 -1.07
N ASP A 31 8.42 8.98 -0.42
CA ASP A 31 8.75 9.28 0.98
C ASP A 31 7.78 8.62 1.96
N GLN A 32 8.29 7.85 2.93
CA GLN A 32 7.52 7.36 4.08
C GLN A 32 8.33 7.37 5.37
N THR A 33 7.65 7.08 6.49
CA THR A 33 8.26 7.05 7.83
C THR A 33 8.72 5.63 8.18
N GLY A 34 10.00 5.47 8.50
CA GLY A 34 10.56 4.23 9.02
C GLY A 34 10.67 4.23 10.54
N GLY A 35 11.36 3.23 11.11
CA GLY A 35 11.29 2.90 12.53
C GLY A 35 9.94 2.28 12.96
N ASP A 36 9.10 1.92 11.98
CA ASP A 36 7.76 1.33 12.15
C ASP A 36 7.67 0.02 11.37
N TRP A 37 7.06 -1.01 11.97
CA TRP A 37 6.80 -2.29 11.32
C TRP A 37 5.94 -2.17 10.06
N GLU A 38 5.04 -1.19 10.03
CA GLU A 38 4.22 -0.90 8.85
C GLU A 38 5.11 -0.65 7.63
N TYR A 39 6.24 0.04 7.80
CA TYR A 39 7.19 0.33 6.72
C TYR A 39 7.65 -0.95 6.02
N ILE A 40 7.97 -1.99 6.78
CA ILE A 40 8.35 -3.29 6.21
C ILE A 40 7.11 -3.98 5.62
N ARG A 41 6.00 -4.03 6.36
CA ARG A 41 4.78 -4.76 5.98
C ARG A 41 4.22 -4.32 4.65
N PHE A 42 4.09 -3.02 4.39
CA PHE A 42 3.53 -2.54 3.12
C PHE A 42 4.55 -2.66 1.97
N HIS A 43 5.85 -2.54 2.23
CA HIS A 43 6.87 -2.59 1.17
C HIS A 43 7.03 -3.95 0.51
N ILE A 44 6.85 -5.05 1.24
CA ILE A 44 6.98 -6.40 0.66
C ILE A 44 6.02 -6.58 -0.54
N PRO A 45 4.69 -6.40 -0.39
CA PRO A 45 3.78 -6.47 -1.53
C PRO A 45 3.98 -5.34 -2.55
N THR A 46 4.49 -4.16 -2.17
CA THR A 46 4.88 -3.12 -3.14
C THR A 46 5.98 -3.61 -4.08
N PHE A 47 7.02 -4.27 -3.56
CA PHE A 47 8.13 -4.81 -4.36
C PHE A 47 7.66 -5.95 -5.28
N ILE A 48 6.81 -6.84 -4.74
CA ILE A 48 6.19 -7.92 -5.53
C ILE A 48 5.32 -7.32 -6.66
N GLY A 49 4.46 -6.35 -6.34
CA GLY A 49 3.58 -5.68 -7.30
C GLY A 49 4.33 -4.93 -8.40
N SER A 50 5.48 -4.33 -8.07
CA SER A 50 6.36 -3.69 -9.07
C SER A 50 6.88 -4.70 -10.08
N GLY A 51 7.38 -5.85 -9.62
CA GLY A 51 7.82 -6.93 -10.49
C GLY A 51 6.70 -7.42 -11.41
N LEU A 52 5.50 -7.62 -10.87
CA LEU A 52 4.30 -8.00 -11.63
C LEU A 52 3.85 -6.93 -12.64
N SER A 53 4.15 -5.66 -12.38
CA SER A 53 3.85 -4.54 -13.28
C SER A 53 4.90 -4.34 -14.38
N GLY A 54 5.83 -5.28 -14.54
CA GLY A 54 6.91 -5.19 -15.51
C GLY A 54 7.99 -4.17 -15.13
N GLN A 55 8.10 -3.79 -13.84
CA GLN A 55 9.16 -2.94 -13.31
C GLN A 55 10.04 -3.76 -12.34
N PRO A 56 11.07 -4.47 -12.85
CA PRO A 56 11.92 -5.30 -12.03
C PRO A 56 12.94 -4.50 -11.20
N ASN A 57 13.23 -3.26 -11.59
CA ASN A 57 14.15 -2.38 -10.86
C ASN A 57 13.35 -1.49 -9.91
N ILE A 58 13.25 -1.93 -8.66
CA ILE A 58 12.58 -1.20 -7.57
C ILE A 58 13.50 -1.01 -6.37
N THR A 59 13.33 0.10 -5.67
CA THR A 59 13.93 0.37 -4.36
C THR A 59 12.96 1.13 -3.45
N SER A 60 13.26 1.16 -2.16
CA SER A 60 12.73 2.11 -1.19
C SER A 60 13.82 2.50 -0.21
N ASP A 61 13.57 3.50 0.63
CA ASP A 61 14.57 4.03 1.55
C ASP A 61 14.95 3.03 2.64
N MET A 62 16.23 2.99 2.99
CA MET A 62 16.72 2.19 4.11
C MET A 62 16.16 2.78 5.42
N ASP A 63 15.23 2.06 6.04
CA ASP A 63 14.54 2.48 7.28
C ASP A 63 13.79 3.83 7.14
N GLY A 64 13.24 4.11 5.95
CA GLY A 64 12.43 5.31 5.65
C GLY A 64 13.20 6.64 5.66
N ILE A 65 12.76 7.61 4.86
CA ILE A 65 13.35 8.96 4.87
C ILE A 65 13.04 9.71 6.18
N PHE A 66 11.82 9.56 6.72
CA PHE A 66 11.39 10.12 7.99
C PHE A 66 11.48 9.07 9.11
N GLY A 67 11.38 9.50 10.38
CA GLY A 67 11.41 8.59 11.53
C GLY A 67 12.74 7.85 11.70
N GLY A 68 12.69 6.62 12.21
CA GLY A 68 13.85 5.79 12.55
C GLY A 68 14.00 5.53 14.05
N ASN A 69 15.23 5.29 14.51
CA ASN A 69 15.57 5.03 15.93
C ASN A 69 14.88 3.80 16.56
N ASN A 70 14.52 2.80 15.75
CA ASN A 70 14.00 1.51 16.20
C ASN A 70 14.97 0.41 15.73
N ILE A 71 15.78 -0.13 16.65
CA ILE A 71 16.85 -1.08 16.34
C ILE A 71 16.32 -2.35 15.65
N PRO A 72 15.30 -3.05 16.18
CA PRO A 72 14.74 -4.21 15.50
C PRO A 72 14.27 -3.92 14.08
N VAL A 73 13.46 -2.87 13.87
CA VAL A 73 12.93 -2.53 12.54
C VAL A 73 14.05 -2.21 11.57
N ASN A 74 15.05 -1.41 11.98
CA ASN A 74 16.21 -1.10 11.16
C ASN A 74 16.97 -2.37 10.73
N ILE A 75 17.24 -3.29 11.67
CA ILE A 75 17.91 -4.56 11.36
C ILE A 75 17.07 -5.40 10.39
N ARG A 76 15.77 -5.57 10.66
CA ARG A 76 14.88 -6.37 9.80
C ARG A 76 14.80 -5.81 8.38
N GLU A 77 14.89 -4.49 8.25
CA GLU A 77 14.85 -3.80 6.97
C GLU A 77 16.11 -4.11 6.12
N PHE A 78 17.31 -4.02 6.70
CA PHE A 78 18.55 -4.40 6.03
C PHE A 78 18.59 -5.89 5.66
N GLN A 79 18.02 -6.73 6.53
CA GLN A 79 17.93 -8.16 6.31
C GLN A 79 17.20 -8.48 5.01
N TRP A 80 15.92 -8.09 4.87
CA TRP A 80 15.14 -8.53 3.71
C TRP A 80 15.55 -7.82 2.42
N LYS A 81 15.97 -6.55 2.49
CA LYS A 81 16.48 -5.81 1.33
C LYS A 81 17.85 -6.26 0.83
N THR A 82 18.49 -7.20 1.53
CA THR A 82 19.61 -7.99 0.98
C THR A 82 19.18 -8.72 -0.30
N PHE A 83 17.93 -9.19 -0.35
CA PHE A 83 17.35 -9.96 -1.44
C PHE A 83 16.44 -9.10 -2.33
N THR A 84 16.82 -7.84 -2.55
CA THR A 84 16.10 -6.91 -3.46
C THR A 84 17.09 -6.25 -4.43
N PRO A 85 16.61 -5.73 -5.58
CA PRO A 85 17.48 -5.15 -6.62
C PRO A 85 18.40 -4.04 -6.08
N MET A 86 17.85 -3.14 -5.28
CA MET A 86 18.50 -1.89 -4.91
C MET A 86 18.14 -1.47 -3.47
N GLN A 87 19.03 -0.70 -2.86
CA GLN A 87 18.92 -0.16 -1.51
C GLN A 87 19.37 1.29 -1.51
N LEU A 88 18.55 2.19 -0.96
CA LEU A 88 18.79 3.63 -0.98
C LEU A 88 18.82 4.16 0.45
N ASN A 89 20.00 4.51 0.95
CA ASN A 89 20.12 5.21 2.23
C ASN A 89 19.78 6.70 1.99
N MET A 90 18.51 7.07 2.13
CA MET A 90 18.03 8.43 1.88
C MET A 90 18.09 9.25 3.17
N ASP A 91 19.16 10.06 3.30
CA ASP A 91 19.45 10.80 4.52
C ASP A 91 18.97 12.27 4.48
N GLY A 92 18.87 12.90 5.65
CA GLY A 92 18.65 14.34 5.80
C GLY A 92 17.37 14.75 6.54
N TRP A 93 16.41 13.84 6.69
CA TRP A 93 15.08 14.14 7.29
C TRP A 93 14.64 13.17 8.38
N GLY A 94 15.47 12.17 8.70
CA GLY A 94 15.18 11.16 9.72
C GLY A 94 15.35 11.68 11.15
N SER A 95 14.81 10.93 12.12
CA SER A 95 15.07 11.13 13.55
C SER A 95 16.53 10.84 13.92
N THR A 96 17.21 10.04 13.10
CA THR A 96 18.66 9.76 13.12
C THR A 96 19.16 9.72 11.69
N PRO A 97 20.47 9.99 11.43
CA PRO A 97 21.06 9.81 10.11
C PRO A 97 20.79 8.42 9.54
N LYS A 98 20.64 8.30 8.22
CA LYS A 98 20.28 7.02 7.58
C LYS A 98 21.50 6.24 7.11
N TYR A 99 22.36 5.83 8.03
CA TYR A 99 23.52 4.98 7.76
C TYR A 99 23.38 3.58 8.37
N PRO A 100 23.96 2.53 7.75
CA PRO A 100 23.80 1.15 8.24
C PRO A 100 24.32 0.90 9.67
N ASP A 101 25.23 1.72 10.16
CA ASP A 101 25.88 1.59 11.47
C ASP A 101 25.37 2.60 12.51
N ILE A 102 24.43 3.48 12.14
CA ILE A 102 24.04 4.64 12.94
C ILE A 102 23.46 4.29 14.32
N LEU A 103 22.77 3.15 14.43
CA LEU A 103 22.13 2.72 15.68
C LEU A 103 23.07 1.91 16.60
N GLY A 104 24.37 1.81 16.25
CA GLY A 104 25.35 1.10 17.06
C GLY A 104 25.19 -0.42 17.06
N GLU A 105 25.76 -1.10 18.05
CA GLU A 105 25.69 -2.56 18.18
C GLU A 105 24.37 -3.00 18.86
N PRO A 106 23.76 -4.12 18.43
CA PRO A 106 24.26 -5.09 17.45
C PRO A 106 23.92 -4.74 15.98
N ALA A 107 23.18 -3.66 15.72
CA ALA A 107 22.70 -3.30 14.38
C ALA A 107 23.85 -3.14 13.37
N ALA A 108 24.91 -2.41 13.73
CA ALA A 108 26.05 -2.18 12.85
C ALA A 108 26.70 -3.48 12.36
N SER A 109 26.87 -4.48 13.24
CA SER A 109 27.45 -5.77 12.87
C SER A 109 26.51 -6.60 12.00
N ILE A 110 25.22 -6.66 12.36
CA ILE A 110 24.22 -7.43 11.60
C ILE A 110 24.00 -6.81 10.22
N ASN A 111 23.77 -5.49 10.14
CA ASN A 111 23.58 -4.76 8.89
C ASN A 111 24.80 -4.93 7.98
N ARG A 112 26.02 -4.85 8.52
CA ARG A 112 27.25 -5.11 7.75
C ARG A 112 27.30 -6.53 7.21
N TRP A 113 26.93 -7.54 8.00
CA TRP A 113 26.91 -8.92 7.54
C TRP A 113 25.93 -9.13 6.39
N TYR A 114 24.71 -8.61 6.47
CA TYR A 114 23.72 -8.71 5.41
C TYR A 114 24.12 -7.94 4.14
N LEU A 115 24.72 -6.75 4.26
CA LEU A 115 25.32 -6.03 3.13
C LEU A 115 26.47 -6.81 2.49
N LYS A 116 27.27 -7.53 3.29
CA LYS A 116 28.32 -8.42 2.77
C LYS A 116 27.73 -9.63 2.05
N LEU A 117 26.67 -10.23 2.57
CA LEU A 117 25.93 -11.29 1.89
C LEU A 117 25.41 -10.81 0.53
N LYS A 118 24.81 -9.61 0.47
CA LYS A 118 24.38 -9.01 -0.81
C LYS A 118 25.54 -8.86 -1.79
N SER A 119 26.71 -8.44 -1.31
CA SER A 119 27.91 -8.28 -2.13
C SER A 119 28.43 -9.62 -2.69
N GLU A 120 28.38 -10.68 -1.89
CA GLU A 120 28.76 -12.04 -2.31
C GLU A 120 27.76 -12.60 -3.33
N LEU A 121 26.47 -12.32 -3.19
CA LEU A 121 25.41 -12.75 -4.11
C LEU A 121 25.36 -11.98 -5.43
N MET A 122 26.25 -11.01 -5.66
CA MET A 122 26.21 -10.16 -6.85
C MET A 122 26.16 -10.95 -8.17
N PRO A 123 26.93 -12.04 -8.39
CA PRO A 123 26.82 -12.81 -9.64
C PRO A 123 25.44 -13.49 -9.81
N TYR A 124 24.84 -13.98 -8.72
CA TYR A 124 23.48 -14.55 -8.76
C TYR A 124 22.45 -13.47 -9.08
N ALA A 125 22.48 -12.37 -8.32
CA ALA A 125 21.63 -11.20 -8.50
C ALA A 125 21.71 -10.65 -9.93
N TYR A 126 22.92 -10.55 -10.47
CA TYR A 126 23.14 -10.02 -11.81
C TYR A 126 22.67 -10.98 -12.91
N THR A 127 22.75 -12.29 -12.67
CA THR A 127 22.19 -13.29 -13.58
C THR A 127 20.66 -13.20 -13.64
N ILE A 128 19.98 -13.10 -12.50
CA ILE A 128 18.52 -12.95 -12.49
C ILE A 128 18.06 -11.55 -12.91
N ALA A 129 18.91 -10.53 -12.77
CA ALA A 129 18.67 -9.21 -13.36
C ALA A 129 18.70 -9.26 -14.89
N LYS A 130 19.60 -10.07 -15.48
CA LYS A 130 19.62 -10.33 -16.92
C LYS A 130 18.34 -11.03 -17.38
N GLU A 131 17.85 -12.02 -16.64
CA GLU A 131 16.57 -12.69 -16.94
C GLU A 131 15.40 -11.68 -16.95
N ALA A 132 15.38 -10.75 -15.99
CA ALA A 132 14.35 -9.72 -15.87
C ALA A 132 14.32 -8.70 -17.03
N VAL A 133 15.35 -8.66 -17.90
CA VAL A 133 15.32 -7.83 -19.12
C VAL A 133 14.28 -8.34 -20.11
N TYR A 134 14.03 -9.66 -20.15
CA TYR A 134 13.15 -10.29 -21.14
C TYR A 134 12.13 -11.27 -20.57
N GLY A 135 12.05 -11.41 -19.24
CA GLY A 135 11.26 -12.45 -18.61
C GLY A 135 10.88 -12.12 -17.17
N LEU A 136 11.07 -13.10 -16.28
CA LEU A 136 10.62 -13.01 -14.90
C LEU A 136 11.39 -11.93 -14.12
N PRO A 137 10.71 -11.15 -13.25
CA PRO A 137 11.39 -10.19 -12.40
C PRO A 137 12.34 -10.88 -11.41
N MET A 138 13.26 -10.10 -10.84
CA MET A 138 14.16 -10.58 -9.78
C MET A 138 13.38 -10.98 -8.51
N ILE A 139 12.40 -10.16 -8.12
CA ILE A 139 11.46 -10.44 -7.04
C ILE A 139 10.18 -11.01 -7.66
N ARG A 140 9.89 -12.28 -7.38
CA ARG A 140 8.80 -13.02 -8.00
C ARG A 140 7.70 -13.27 -6.97
N ALA A 141 6.47 -12.92 -7.33
CA ALA A 141 5.30 -13.41 -6.61
C ALA A 141 5.29 -14.95 -6.65
N MET A 142 4.84 -15.60 -5.58
CA MET A 142 4.88 -17.07 -5.47
C MET A 142 4.17 -17.77 -6.65
N PHE A 143 3.07 -17.21 -7.15
CA PHE A 143 2.30 -17.79 -8.24
C PHE A 143 2.99 -17.74 -9.62
N LEU A 144 4.08 -16.97 -9.79
CA LEU A 144 4.84 -16.98 -11.04
C LEU A 144 5.56 -18.32 -11.28
N GLU A 145 5.94 -18.99 -10.19
CA GLU A 145 6.60 -20.30 -10.23
C GLU A 145 5.67 -21.43 -9.76
N TYR A 146 4.80 -21.15 -8.80
CA TYR A 146 3.93 -22.15 -8.15
C TYR A 146 2.46 -21.70 -8.17
N PRO A 147 1.79 -21.68 -9.32
CA PRO A 147 0.39 -21.24 -9.43
C PRO A 147 -0.56 -22.25 -8.79
N ASN A 148 -1.25 -21.84 -7.73
CA ASN A 148 -2.32 -22.61 -7.10
C ASN A 148 -3.30 -21.67 -6.36
N HIS A 149 -4.42 -22.19 -5.86
CA HIS A 149 -5.46 -21.38 -5.20
C HIS A 149 -4.92 -20.49 -4.06
N TYR A 150 -3.93 -20.98 -3.32
CA TYR A 150 -3.35 -20.26 -2.19
C TYR A 150 -2.41 -19.13 -2.63
N THR A 151 -1.58 -19.38 -3.65
CA THR A 151 -0.62 -18.39 -4.17
C THR A 151 -1.27 -17.34 -5.09
N LEU A 152 -2.41 -17.64 -5.71
CA LEU A 152 -3.18 -16.70 -6.53
C LEU A 152 -3.91 -15.63 -5.70
N GLY A 153 -4.13 -15.89 -4.41
CA GLY A 153 -4.76 -14.96 -3.48
C GLY A 153 -3.77 -14.01 -2.79
N ARG A 154 -4.21 -13.43 -1.67
CA ARG A 154 -3.40 -12.52 -0.84
C ARG A 154 -2.56 -13.22 0.23
N ALA A 155 -2.62 -14.54 0.32
CA ALA A 155 -2.05 -15.29 1.43
C ALA A 155 -0.51 -15.26 1.45
N THR A 156 0.14 -15.13 0.29
CA THR A 156 1.61 -15.07 0.18
C THR A 156 2.15 -13.63 0.00
N ARG A 157 1.37 -12.60 0.34
CA ARG A 157 1.75 -11.18 0.11
C ARG A 157 2.98 -10.71 0.89
N TYR A 158 3.39 -11.46 1.90
CA TYR A 158 4.55 -11.15 2.76
C TYR A 158 5.73 -12.11 2.57
N GLN A 159 5.82 -12.76 1.41
CA GLN A 159 6.98 -13.55 1.00
C GLN A 159 7.12 -13.50 -0.52
N PHE A 160 8.32 -13.78 -1.01
CA PHE A 160 8.61 -13.79 -2.44
C PHE A 160 9.74 -14.76 -2.76
N LEU A 161 9.89 -15.10 -4.03
CA LEU A 161 11.11 -15.73 -4.52
C LEU A 161 12.07 -14.66 -5.05
N TYR A 162 13.33 -14.73 -4.64
CA TYR A 162 14.41 -13.94 -5.22
C TYR A 162 15.15 -14.81 -6.23
N GLY A 163 14.84 -14.60 -7.51
CA GLY A 163 15.19 -15.55 -8.56
C GLY A 163 14.53 -16.92 -8.36
N PRO A 164 15.07 -17.99 -8.96
CA PRO A 164 14.47 -19.33 -8.87
C PRO A 164 14.77 -20.10 -7.58
N TYR A 165 15.73 -19.65 -6.75
CA TYR A 165 16.32 -20.51 -5.70
C TYR A 165 16.12 -20.02 -4.26
N PHE A 166 15.91 -18.72 -4.03
CA PHE A 166 15.69 -18.20 -2.67
C PHE A 166 14.22 -17.89 -2.44
N LEU A 167 13.62 -18.48 -1.40
CA LEU A 167 12.36 -18.01 -0.83
C LEU A 167 12.68 -17.13 0.37
N VAL A 168 12.18 -15.90 0.33
CA VAL A 168 12.43 -14.88 1.36
C VAL A 168 11.10 -14.55 2.03
N ALA A 169 11.04 -14.73 3.35
CA ALA A 169 9.85 -14.45 4.15
C ALA A 169 10.19 -13.46 5.28
N PRO A 170 10.13 -12.14 5.00
CA PRO A 170 10.57 -11.13 5.95
C PRO A 170 9.77 -11.12 7.25
N VAL A 171 10.41 -10.74 8.35
CA VAL A 171 9.73 -10.37 9.60
C VAL A 171 9.18 -8.96 9.41
N TYR A 172 7.85 -8.81 9.47
CA TYR A 172 7.16 -7.57 9.08
C TYR A 172 6.26 -6.98 10.18
N ARG A 173 6.17 -7.64 11.33
CA ARG A 173 5.45 -7.17 12.52
C ARG A 173 6.09 -7.78 13.74
N ASP A 174 5.97 -7.09 14.87
CA ASP A 174 6.18 -7.69 16.18
C ASP A 174 5.10 -8.76 16.40
N THR A 175 5.52 -10.02 16.44
CA THR A 175 4.60 -11.14 16.65
C THR A 175 4.67 -11.63 18.09
N GLN A 176 5.87 -11.96 18.57
CA GLN A 176 6.19 -12.25 19.97
C GLN A 176 7.62 -11.79 20.26
N MET A 177 7.94 -10.54 19.93
CA MET A 177 9.29 -10.03 20.04
C MET A 177 9.70 -9.87 21.51
N ASP A 178 10.87 -10.42 21.88
CA ASP A 178 11.48 -10.18 23.18
C ASP A 178 12.23 -8.83 23.23
N LYS A 179 12.77 -8.47 24.39
CA LYS A 179 13.50 -7.21 24.60
C LYS A 179 14.83 -7.15 23.81
N GLU A 180 15.37 -8.29 23.37
CA GLU A 180 16.57 -8.38 22.54
C GLU A 180 16.24 -8.30 21.03
N GLY A 181 14.97 -8.27 20.66
CA GLY A 181 14.51 -8.23 19.27
C GLY A 181 14.41 -9.61 18.61
N ASN A 182 14.53 -10.69 19.38
CA ASN A 182 14.23 -12.04 18.88
C ASN A 182 12.72 -12.17 18.75
N ASP A 183 12.27 -12.74 17.64
CA ASP A 183 10.85 -12.84 17.32
C ASP A 183 10.57 -14.21 16.68
N ILE A 184 9.32 -14.42 16.30
CA ILE A 184 8.87 -15.53 15.48
C ILE A 184 8.27 -15.02 14.17
N ARG A 185 8.20 -15.90 13.17
CA ARG A 185 7.50 -15.65 11.91
C ARG A 185 6.47 -16.74 11.66
N ASP A 186 5.20 -16.36 11.65
CA ASP A 186 4.07 -17.22 11.31
C ASP A 186 3.67 -17.07 9.85
N GLY A 187 3.12 -18.11 9.21
CA GLY A 187 2.58 -18.02 7.86
C GLY A 187 3.66 -18.01 6.76
N ILE A 188 4.68 -18.86 6.86
CA ILE A 188 5.68 -19.03 5.78
C ILE A 188 5.24 -20.20 4.91
N TYR A 189 4.69 -19.91 3.73
CA TYR A 189 4.32 -20.94 2.76
C TYR A 189 5.56 -21.48 2.05
N LEU A 190 5.81 -22.78 2.18
CA LEU A 190 6.80 -23.50 1.39
C LEU A 190 6.09 -24.28 0.28
N PRO A 191 6.29 -23.95 -1.01
CA PRO A 191 5.69 -24.71 -2.11
C PRO A 191 6.38 -26.07 -2.28
N GLU A 192 5.85 -26.92 -3.15
CA GLU A 192 6.43 -28.23 -3.49
C GLU A 192 7.96 -28.24 -3.64
N GLY A 193 8.57 -29.33 -3.16
CA GLY A 193 10.00 -29.55 -3.14
C GLY A 193 10.60 -29.49 -1.74
N LYS A 194 11.92 -29.48 -1.68
CA LYS A 194 12.70 -29.44 -0.45
C LYS A 194 13.32 -28.07 -0.26
N TRP A 195 13.18 -27.51 0.93
CA TRP A 195 13.60 -26.17 1.28
C TRP A 195 14.56 -26.20 2.46
N ILE A 196 15.70 -25.54 2.31
CA ILE A 196 16.81 -25.61 3.27
C ILE A 196 16.98 -24.21 3.86
N ASP A 197 16.88 -24.07 5.18
CA ASP A 197 17.20 -22.82 5.86
C ASP A 197 18.63 -22.39 5.50
N TYR A 198 18.78 -21.22 4.89
CA TYR A 198 20.06 -20.74 4.38
C TYR A 198 21.12 -20.59 5.48
N PHE A 199 20.72 -20.31 6.72
CA PHE A 199 21.65 -20.03 7.80
C PHE A 199 21.98 -21.28 8.62
N THR A 200 21.00 -22.15 8.89
CA THR A 200 21.18 -23.32 9.78
C THR A 200 21.40 -24.63 9.03
N GLY A 201 20.95 -24.72 7.78
CA GLY A 201 20.94 -25.95 6.99
C GLY A 201 19.82 -26.93 7.36
N ASP A 202 18.85 -26.52 8.19
CA ASP A 202 17.70 -27.36 8.52
C ASP A 202 16.83 -27.56 7.26
N LEU A 203 16.34 -28.78 7.06
CA LEU A 203 15.57 -29.19 5.90
C LEU A 203 14.08 -29.23 6.23
N TYR A 204 13.28 -28.66 5.33
CA TYR A 204 11.82 -28.62 5.38
C TYR A 204 11.26 -29.21 4.10
N GLU A 205 10.24 -30.04 4.23
CA GLU A 205 9.43 -30.49 3.09
C GLU A 205 8.40 -29.39 2.73
N GLY A 206 8.16 -29.22 1.44
CA GLY A 206 7.21 -28.25 0.89
C GLY A 206 5.74 -28.66 1.04
N GLU A 207 4.87 -27.92 0.36
CA GLU A 207 3.40 -28.03 0.45
C GLU A 207 2.85 -27.82 1.88
N CYS A 208 3.52 -26.96 2.65
CA CYS A 208 3.13 -26.63 4.01
C CYS A 208 3.29 -25.14 4.32
N ILE A 209 2.76 -24.73 5.47
CA ILE A 209 2.88 -23.37 6.00
C ILE A 209 3.55 -23.47 7.37
N LEU A 210 4.78 -23.00 7.48
CA LEU A 210 5.51 -22.98 8.74
C LEU A 210 4.99 -21.84 9.62
N ASN A 211 4.83 -22.16 10.90
CA ASN A 211 4.49 -21.20 11.95
C ASN A 211 5.46 -21.33 13.12
N ASN A 212 5.48 -20.31 13.98
CA ASN A 212 6.43 -20.16 15.08
C ASN A 212 7.88 -20.40 14.63
N PHE A 213 8.23 -19.96 13.41
CA PHE A 213 9.59 -20.07 12.91
C PHE A 213 10.49 -19.12 13.69
N ASP A 214 11.53 -19.66 14.33
CA ASP A 214 12.44 -18.86 15.15
C ASP A 214 13.21 -17.85 14.28
N ALA A 215 12.95 -16.57 14.53
CA ALA A 215 13.62 -15.45 13.89
C ALA A 215 14.35 -14.63 14.97
N PRO A 216 15.46 -15.12 15.55
CA PRO A 216 16.28 -14.29 16.42
C PRO A 216 16.74 -13.03 15.67
N ILE A 217 17.13 -11.97 16.40
CA ILE A 217 17.34 -10.64 15.80
C ILE A 217 18.31 -10.65 14.61
N TRP A 218 19.27 -11.57 14.58
CA TRP A 218 20.26 -11.72 13.51
C TRP A 218 19.78 -12.50 12.28
N LYS A 219 18.65 -13.20 12.35
CA LYS A 219 18.20 -14.18 11.35
C LYS A 219 16.95 -13.73 10.62
N LEU A 220 17.06 -13.63 9.30
CA LEU A 220 15.94 -13.56 8.36
C LEU A 220 15.50 -14.98 7.97
N PRO A 221 14.18 -15.28 7.90
CA PRO A 221 13.71 -16.51 7.28
C PRO A 221 14.00 -16.50 5.76
N VAL A 222 15.02 -17.27 5.37
CA VAL A 222 15.44 -17.46 3.97
C VAL A 222 15.65 -18.94 3.73
N PHE A 223 14.99 -19.46 2.70
CA PHE A 223 15.05 -20.87 2.34
C PHE A 223 15.61 -21.03 0.93
N VAL A 224 16.56 -21.94 0.78
CA VAL A 224 17.13 -22.32 -0.51
C VAL A 224 16.43 -23.58 -1.01
N LYS A 225 15.95 -23.55 -2.25
CA LYS A 225 15.41 -24.73 -2.91
C LYS A 225 16.51 -25.78 -3.11
N SER A 226 16.25 -27.02 -2.72
CA SER A 226 17.15 -28.14 -3.02
C SER A 226 17.36 -28.25 -4.54
N GLY A 227 18.60 -28.50 -4.95
CA GLY A 227 19.05 -28.42 -6.34
C GLY A 227 19.70 -27.08 -6.73
N ALA A 228 19.71 -26.07 -5.84
CA ALA A 228 20.23 -24.75 -6.17
C ALA A 228 21.72 -24.71 -6.54
N ILE A 229 22.04 -23.87 -7.53
CA ILE A 229 23.39 -23.47 -7.94
C ILE A 229 23.47 -21.95 -7.81
N ILE A 230 24.24 -21.45 -6.86
CA ILE A 230 24.32 -20.03 -6.50
C ILE A 230 25.74 -19.52 -6.81
N PRO A 231 25.95 -18.77 -7.90
CA PRO A 231 27.23 -18.14 -8.18
C PRO A 231 27.50 -17.00 -7.19
N LEU A 232 28.73 -16.96 -6.67
CA LEU A 232 29.17 -16.03 -5.64
C LEU A 232 30.45 -15.29 -6.05
N ALA A 233 30.58 -14.07 -5.55
CA ALA A 233 31.80 -13.28 -5.55
C ALA A 233 32.48 -13.34 -4.16
N ASN A 234 33.72 -12.85 -4.08
CA ASN A 234 34.34 -12.54 -2.79
C ASN A 234 33.60 -11.39 -2.10
N PRO A 235 33.53 -11.34 -0.75
CA PRO A 235 32.92 -10.22 -0.06
C PRO A 235 33.63 -8.91 -0.40
N ASN A 236 32.87 -7.87 -0.72
CA ASN A 236 33.38 -6.61 -1.25
C ASN A 236 32.55 -5.41 -0.74
N ASN A 237 33.04 -4.18 -0.94
CA ASN A 237 32.29 -2.95 -0.61
C ASN A 237 31.69 -2.28 -1.85
N ASN A 238 32.19 -2.62 -3.03
CA ASN A 238 31.76 -2.11 -4.32
C ASN A 238 32.27 -3.04 -5.43
N VAL A 239 31.79 -2.85 -6.66
CA VAL A 239 32.10 -3.72 -7.80
C VAL A 239 33.60 -3.77 -8.15
N SER A 240 34.39 -2.71 -7.88
CA SER A 240 35.85 -2.75 -8.10
C SER A 240 36.60 -3.62 -7.09
N GLY A 241 35.96 -4.04 -5.99
CA GLY A 241 36.50 -5.02 -5.06
C GLY A 241 36.17 -6.47 -5.42
N ILE A 242 35.39 -6.70 -6.49
CA ILE A 242 35.15 -8.05 -7.01
C ILE A 242 36.42 -8.49 -7.76
N ARG A 243 36.92 -9.67 -7.40
CA ARG A 243 38.06 -10.31 -8.07
C ARG A 243 37.66 -10.81 -9.45
N SER A 244 38.25 -10.26 -10.50
CA SER A 244 37.99 -10.70 -11.89
C SER A 244 38.57 -12.08 -12.20
N ASP A 245 39.59 -12.49 -11.46
CA ASP A 245 40.33 -13.77 -11.56
C ASP A 245 39.71 -14.91 -10.73
N TYR A 246 38.48 -14.72 -10.21
CA TYR A 246 37.85 -15.65 -9.27
C TYR A 246 36.36 -15.83 -9.58
N ARG A 247 35.87 -17.06 -9.40
CA ARG A 247 34.43 -17.38 -9.38
C ARG A 247 34.15 -18.46 -8.35
N ALA A 248 33.01 -18.38 -7.68
CA ALA A 248 32.57 -19.39 -6.72
C ALA A 248 31.15 -19.87 -7.00
N PHE A 249 30.84 -21.09 -6.62
CA PHE A 249 29.50 -21.67 -6.69
C PHE A 249 29.14 -22.33 -5.35
N GLU A 250 28.14 -21.81 -4.65
CA GLU A 250 27.48 -22.51 -3.54
C GLU A 250 26.41 -23.43 -4.10
N LEU A 251 26.44 -24.69 -3.68
CA LEU A 251 25.65 -25.78 -4.26
C LEU A 251 24.83 -26.45 -3.17
N TYR A 252 23.57 -26.73 -3.49
CA TYR A 252 22.66 -27.55 -2.69
C TYR A 252 22.23 -28.73 -3.56
N PRO A 253 23.10 -29.74 -3.80
CA PRO A 253 22.86 -30.71 -4.86
C PRO A 253 21.68 -31.63 -4.57
N ASP A 254 20.73 -31.70 -5.51
CA ASP A 254 19.64 -32.65 -5.52
C ASP A 254 19.18 -32.88 -6.96
N GLY A 255 18.85 -34.13 -7.30
CA GLY A 255 18.47 -34.52 -8.66
C GLY A 255 19.46 -34.05 -9.73
N LYS A 256 18.93 -33.44 -10.81
CA LYS A 256 19.70 -32.82 -11.89
C LYS A 256 19.24 -31.39 -12.06
N THR A 257 20.15 -30.44 -11.90
CA THR A 257 19.86 -29.01 -12.03
C THR A 257 20.92 -28.29 -12.86
N GLU A 258 20.55 -27.15 -13.40
CA GLU A 258 21.43 -26.29 -14.18
C GLU A 258 21.15 -24.81 -13.93
N PHE A 259 22.17 -23.98 -14.15
CA PHE A 259 22.08 -22.54 -14.04
C PHE A 259 23.10 -21.91 -15.00
N GLU A 260 22.65 -20.98 -15.85
CA GLU A 260 23.52 -20.26 -16.79
C GLU A 260 23.87 -18.89 -16.21
N VAL A 261 25.13 -18.73 -15.80
CA VAL A 261 25.61 -17.49 -15.20
C VAL A 261 25.89 -16.46 -16.27
N TYR A 262 25.39 -15.24 -16.06
CA TYR A 262 25.61 -14.09 -16.94
C TYR A 262 26.68 -13.16 -16.37
N ASP A 263 27.49 -12.59 -17.26
CA ASP A 263 28.48 -11.55 -16.93
C ASP A 263 28.67 -10.58 -18.11
N ASP A 264 28.93 -9.31 -17.83
CA ASP A 264 29.27 -8.29 -18.83
C ASP A 264 30.22 -7.23 -18.24
N ASP A 265 30.52 -6.15 -18.97
CA ASP A 265 31.47 -5.14 -18.50
C ASP A 265 31.02 -4.29 -17.29
N GLY A 266 29.75 -4.42 -16.88
CA GLY A 266 29.12 -3.71 -15.79
C GLY A 266 28.96 -2.19 -15.98
N LYS A 267 29.33 -1.63 -17.13
CA LYS A 267 29.53 -0.18 -17.34
C LYS A 267 28.87 0.42 -18.58
N THR A 268 28.88 -0.29 -19.70
CA THR A 268 28.44 0.28 -20.98
C THR A 268 27.11 -0.33 -21.45
N GLN A 269 26.57 0.19 -22.55
CA GLN A 269 25.40 -0.33 -23.24
C GLN A 269 25.71 -1.49 -24.21
N GLU A 270 26.96 -1.97 -24.30
CA GLU A 270 27.35 -3.03 -25.25
C GLU A 270 26.58 -4.35 -25.06
N TYR A 271 26.02 -4.58 -23.88
CA TYR A 271 25.14 -5.73 -23.62
C TYR A 271 23.89 -5.73 -24.51
N LEU A 272 23.43 -4.57 -24.99
CA LEU A 272 22.32 -4.44 -25.94
C LEU A 272 22.67 -5.01 -27.32
N ASN A 273 23.96 -5.04 -27.65
CA ASN A 273 24.49 -5.61 -28.89
C ASN A 273 24.86 -7.09 -28.75
N GLY A 274 24.58 -7.70 -27.58
CA GLY A 274 24.91 -9.10 -27.29
C GLY A 274 26.32 -9.32 -26.74
N THR A 275 27.08 -8.26 -26.45
CA THR A 275 28.43 -8.35 -25.84
C THR A 275 28.31 -8.73 -24.37
N ALA A 276 28.47 -10.02 -24.07
CA ALA A 276 28.40 -10.60 -22.74
C ALA A 276 29.09 -11.98 -22.71
N ALA A 277 29.26 -12.52 -21.50
CA ALA A 277 29.75 -13.87 -21.25
C ALA A 277 28.70 -14.72 -20.53
N PHE A 278 28.61 -16.00 -20.91
CA PHE A 278 27.66 -16.98 -20.38
C PHE A 278 28.39 -18.25 -19.95
N THR A 279 28.19 -18.70 -18.71
CA THR A 279 28.78 -19.94 -18.18
C THR A 279 27.68 -20.87 -17.69
N MET A 280 27.48 -21.99 -18.38
CA MET A 280 26.56 -23.04 -17.93
C MET A 280 27.20 -23.86 -16.81
N VAL A 281 26.47 -24.05 -15.71
CA VAL A 281 26.85 -24.92 -14.59
C VAL A 281 25.76 -25.98 -14.41
N LYS A 282 26.15 -27.24 -14.30
CA LYS A 282 25.23 -28.36 -14.04
C LYS A 282 25.64 -29.12 -12.80
N SER A 283 24.65 -29.57 -12.04
CA SER A 283 24.81 -30.44 -10.88
C SER A 283 23.95 -31.67 -11.08
N ALA A 284 24.51 -32.87 -10.83
CA ALA A 284 23.80 -34.13 -10.96
C ALA A 284 24.16 -35.07 -9.80
N VAL A 285 23.15 -35.49 -9.04
CA VAL A 285 23.27 -36.50 -7.99
C VAL A 285 22.75 -37.84 -8.52
N SER A 286 23.53 -38.91 -8.28
CA SER A 286 23.18 -40.29 -8.62
C SER A 286 23.64 -41.22 -7.49
N GLY A 287 22.71 -41.65 -6.65
CA GLY A 287 23.03 -42.28 -5.37
C GLY A 287 23.89 -41.35 -4.50
N GLU A 288 24.95 -41.87 -3.89
CA GLU A 288 25.92 -41.09 -3.10
C GLU A 288 27.03 -40.46 -3.97
N SER A 289 26.77 -40.23 -5.26
CA SER A 289 27.72 -39.60 -6.18
C SER A 289 27.17 -38.27 -6.68
N LEU A 290 27.95 -37.22 -6.53
CA LEU A 290 27.69 -35.90 -7.10
C LEU A 290 28.69 -35.63 -8.22
N GLU A 291 28.19 -35.21 -9.37
CA GLU A 291 28.96 -34.60 -10.45
C GLU A 291 28.54 -33.15 -10.65
N VAL A 292 29.51 -32.23 -10.63
CA VAL A 292 29.32 -30.82 -10.96
C VAL A 292 30.16 -30.52 -12.19
N THR A 293 29.53 -29.98 -13.23
CA THR A 293 30.20 -29.58 -14.47
C THR A 293 30.04 -28.09 -14.71
N VAL A 294 31.15 -27.37 -14.75
CA VAL A 294 31.23 -25.99 -15.24
C VAL A 294 31.71 -26.04 -16.68
N TYR A 295 30.83 -25.68 -17.61
CA TYR A 295 31.14 -25.69 -19.04
C TYR A 295 32.02 -24.50 -19.43
N PRO A 296 32.72 -24.58 -20.58
CA PRO A 296 33.45 -23.43 -21.10
C PRO A 296 32.54 -22.23 -21.30
N THR A 297 33.04 -21.06 -20.90
CA THR A 297 32.34 -19.78 -20.99
C THR A 297 32.25 -19.36 -22.44
N LYS A 298 31.05 -18.94 -22.86
CA LYS A 298 30.79 -18.48 -24.22
C LYS A 298 30.64 -16.97 -24.24
N GLY A 299 31.20 -16.32 -25.26
CA GLY A 299 31.20 -14.87 -25.38
C GLY A 299 32.33 -14.21 -24.58
N GLY A 300 32.25 -12.89 -24.44
CA GLY A 300 33.27 -12.05 -23.81
C GLY A 300 32.92 -10.58 -23.98
N TYR A 301 33.67 -9.72 -23.30
CA TYR A 301 33.48 -8.27 -23.29
C TYR A 301 34.82 -7.55 -23.05
N THR A 302 34.87 -6.23 -23.25
CA THR A 302 36.08 -5.44 -23.01
C THR A 302 36.49 -5.51 -21.54
N GLY A 303 37.72 -5.97 -21.28
CA GLY A 303 38.21 -6.18 -19.91
C GLY A 303 37.81 -7.52 -19.29
N PHE A 304 37.25 -8.45 -20.08
CA PHE A 304 37.00 -9.82 -19.67
C PHE A 304 38.29 -10.53 -19.29
N GLU A 305 38.32 -11.13 -18.10
CA GLU A 305 39.42 -11.96 -17.59
C GLU A 305 39.10 -13.45 -17.85
N PRO A 306 39.77 -14.11 -18.83
CA PRO A 306 39.51 -15.51 -19.14
C PRO A 306 40.16 -16.48 -18.14
N VAL A 307 41.22 -16.08 -17.41
CA VAL A 307 41.93 -16.98 -16.50
C VAL A 307 41.36 -16.81 -15.09
N LYS A 308 40.48 -17.72 -14.67
CA LYS A 308 39.83 -17.65 -13.35
C LYS A 308 40.08 -18.89 -12.50
N SER A 309 40.40 -18.66 -11.23
CA SER A 309 40.31 -19.68 -10.17
C SER A 309 38.84 -19.99 -9.89
N THR A 310 38.54 -21.25 -9.54
CA THR A 310 37.16 -21.71 -9.31
C THR A 310 37.00 -22.35 -7.93
N GLU A 311 36.06 -21.86 -7.14
CA GLU A 311 35.70 -22.41 -5.83
C GLU A 311 34.31 -23.05 -5.85
N PHE A 312 34.18 -24.23 -5.24
CA PHE A 312 32.90 -24.88 -4.98
C PHE A 312 32.65 -24.93 -3.47
N ARG A 313 31.45 -24.56 -3.02
CA ARG A 313 30.95 -24.71 -1.64
C ARG A 313 29.76 -25.67 -1.67
N ILE A 314 30.01 -26.94 -1.42
CA ILE A 314 28.99 -27.99 -1.51
C ILE A 314 28.41 -28.22 -0.11
N ASN A 315 27.12 -27.96 0.06
CA ASN A 315 26.42 -28.27 1.30
C ASN A 315 26.27 -29.79 1.44
N VAL A 316 26.77 -30.32 2.57
CA VAL A 316 26.78 -31.74 2.91
C VAL A 316 26.42 -31.91 4.39
N THR A 317 26.17 -33.14 4.82
CA THR A 317 26.00 -33.49 6.24
C THR A 317 27.07 -34.43 6.75
N GLU A 318 27.81 -35.05 5.83
CA GLU A 318 28.89 -35.97 6.13
C GLU A 318 30.11 -35.67 5.27
N ARG A 319 31.27 -36.14 5.73
CA ARG A 319 32.53 -36.01 5.01
C ARG A 319 32.53 -36.94 3.78
N PRO A 320 32.73 -36.42 2.56
CA PRO A 320 32.79 -37.27 1.39
C PRO A 320 33.97 -38.25 1.41
N SER A 321 33.79 -39.43 0.84
CA SER A 321 34.81 -40.50 0.84
C SER A 321 35.91 -40.27 -0.20
N ARG A 322 35.60 -39.60 -1.31
CA ARG A 322 36.57 -39.28 -2.36
C ARG A 322 36.15 -38.08 -3.19
N ILE A 323 37.13 -37.26 -3.55
CA ILE A 323 36.96 -36.11 -4.43
C ILE A 323 37.92 -36.27 -5.62
N SER A 324 37.49 -35.89 -6.82
CA SER A 324 38.36 -35.80 -7.99
C SER A 324 37.89 -34.69 -8.92
N VAL A 325 38.85 -33.99 -9.52
CA VAL A 325 38.56 -32.88 -10.44
C VAL A 325 39.30 -33.09 -11.75
N ARG A 326 38.63 -32.78 -12.85
CA ARG A 326 39.24 -32.65 -14.18
C ARG A 326 39.08 -31.23 -14.69
N VAL A 327 40.16 -30.68 -15.24
CA VAL A 327 40.18 -29.37 -15.92
C VAL A 327 40.65 -29.60 -17.35
N GLY A 328 39.84 -29.23 -18.35
CA GLY A 328 40.17 -29.48 -19.76
C GLY A 328 40.41 -30.97 -20.07
N GLY A 329 39.69 -31.86 -19.37
CA GLY A 329 39.85 -33.32 -19.48
C GLY A 329 41.05 -33.91 -18.73
N LYS A 330 41.95 -33.10 -18.17
CA LYS A 330 43.11 -33.56 -17.39
C LYS A 330 42.78 -33.62 -15.91
N THR A 331 43.22 -34.68 -15.23
CA THR A 331 43.02 -34.82 -13.77
C THR A 331 43.92 -33.83 -13.04
N VAL A 332 43.35 -33.10 -12.09
CA VAL A 332 44.07 -32.20 -11.18
C VAL A 332 44.25 -32.90 -9.84
N LYS A 333 45.47 -32.92 -9.32
CA LYS A 333 45.74 -33.42 -7.95
C LYS A 333 45.26 -32.35 -6.96
N LEU A 334 44.49 -32.76 -5.97
CA LEU A 334 44.06 -31.89 -4.88
C LEU A 334 44.76 -32.28 -3.58
N ASP A 335 45.27 -31.30 -2.85
CA ASP A 335 45.76 -31.48 -1.48
C ASP A 335 44.66 -31.09 -0.47
N GLU A 336 44.63 -31.75 0.68
CA GLU A 336 43.65 -31.43 1.73
C GLU A 336 44.22 -30.35 2.64
N ALA A 337 43.51 -29.23 2.78
CA ALA A 337 43.86 -28.18 3.73
C ALA A 337 43.40 -28.58 5.14
N SER A 338 44.24 -28.32 6.15
CA SER A 338 43.94 -28.63 7.56
C SER A 338 43.07 -27.57 8.23
N ALA A 339 43.00 -26.37 7.67
CA ALA A 339 42.23 -25.25 8.20
C ALA A 339 41.72 -24.32 7.08
N TYR A 340 40.72 -23.50 7.41
CA TYR A 340 40.12 -22.57 6.45
C TYR A 340 41.10 -21.54 5.89
N GLU A 341 42.05 -21.04 6.69
CA GLU A 341 43.05 -20.07 6.19
C GLU A 341 44.05 -20.69 5.21
N GLU A 342 44.41 -21.95 5.39
CA GLU A 342 45.22 -22.71 4.43
C GLU A 342 44.45 -22.91 3.12
N PHE A 343 43.18 -23.31 3.20
CA PHE A 343 42.29 -23.42 2.03
C PHE A 343 42.18 -22.10 1.24
N ARG A 344 42.13 -20.95 1.92
CA ARG A 344 42.07 -19.64 1.26
C ARG A 344 43.36 -19.29 0.53
N GLY A 345 44.51 -19.64 1.12
CA GLY A 345 45.84 -19.27 0.64
C GLY A 345 46.36 -20.09 -0.53
N GLU A 346 45.85 -21.31 -0.73
CA GLU A 346 46.39 -22.25 -1.71
C GLU A 346 45.42 -22.54 -2.88
N ASP A 347 45.93 -23.12 -3.96
CA ASP A 347 45.15 -23.54 -5.13
C ASP A 347 45.26 -25.05 -5.32
N ASN A 348 44.27 -25.66 -5.99
CA ASN A 348 44.15 -27.11 -6.12
C ASN A 348 44.11 -27.79 -4.75
N VAL A 349 43.27 -27.25 -3.87
CA VAL A 349 43.07 -27.75 -2.51
C VAL A 349 41.59 -28.01 -2.24
N TRP A 350 41.31 -28.83 -1.23
CA TRP A 350 39.97 -29.01 -0.70
C TRP A 350 39.97 -28.98 0.82
N PHE A 351 38.84 -28.63 1.42
CA PHE A 351 38.66 -28.53 2.86
C PHE A 351 37.25 -28.99 3.25
N TYR A 352 37.16 -29.88 4.23
CA TYR A 352 35.88 -30.23 4.84
C TYR A 352 35.63 -29.33 6.05
N ASN A 353 34.78 -28.34 5.85
CA ASN A 353 34.39 -27.41 6.90
C ASN A 353 33.21 -27.99 7.70
N GLU A 354 33.51 -28.65 8.81
CA GLU A 354 32.52 -29.31 9.67
C GLU A 354 31.50 -28.36 10.30
N ALA A 355 31.89 -27.11 10.54
CA ALA A 355 31.04 -26.12 11.19
C ALA A 355 31.36 -24.72 10.68
N PRO A 356 30.90 -24.35 9.46
CA PRO A 356 31.13 -23.02 8.91
C PRO A 356 30.57 -21.94 9.83
N GLU A 357 31.43 -21.04 10.30
CA GLU A 357 31.05 -19.89 11.11
C GLU A 357 30.67 -18.71 10.20
N LEU A 358 29.41 -18.29 10.28
CA LEU A 358 28.86 -17.23 9.43
C LEU A 358 29.10 -15.83 10.02
N ASN A 359 29.27 -15.70 11.34
CA ASN A 359 29.43 -14.41 12.02
C ASN A 359 30.87 -13.86 11.92
N ARG A 360 31.35 -13.66 10.68
CA ARG A 360 32.73 -13.24 10.39
C ARG A 360 32.92 -11.74 10.13
N PHE A 361 31.84 -10.96 10.16
CA PHE A 361 31.84 -9.51 9.85
C PHE A 361 31.43 -8.63 11.03
N ALA A 362 31.20 -9.23 12.21
CA ALA A 362 30.94 -8.46 13.42
C ALA A 362 32.11 -7.56 13.78
N THR A 363 31.80 -6.43 14.41
CA THR A 363 32.82 -5.51 14.93
C THR A 363 33.64 -6.22 16.00
N PRO A 364 34.97 -6.33 15.87
CA PRO A 364 35.79 -7.00 16.87
C PRO A 364 35.60 -6.42 18.27
N GLY A 365 35.33 -7.28 19.26
CA GLY A 365 35.09 -6.89 20.65
C GLY A 365 33.66 -6.46 20.98
N SER A 366 32.74 -6.41 20.01
CA SER A 366 31.31 -6.21 20.31
C SER A 366 30.69 -7.44 20.97
N SER A 367 29.56 -7.28 21.66
CA SER A 367 28.79 -8.41 22.20
C SER A 367 28.36 -9.36 21.08
N PHE A 368 27.97 -8.82 19.92
CA PHE A 368 27.54 -9.61 18.78
C PHE A 368 28.68 -10.45 18.18
N ALA A 369 29.94 -10.02 18.26
CA ALA A 369 31.08 -10.81 17.78
C ALA A 369 31.28 -12.13 18.55
N SER A 370 30.65 -12.30 19.72
CA SER A 370 30.68 -13.53 20.51
C SER A 370 29.56 -14.51 20.15
N VAL A 371 28.60 -14.11 19.32
CA VAL A 371 27.50 -14.97 18.87
C VAL A 371 28.03 -15.92 17.80
N SER A 372 28.04 -17.23 18.07
CA SER A 372 28.44 -18.24 17.08
C SER A 372 27.24 -18.63 16.23
N ILE A 373 27.37 -18.52 14.91
CA ILE A 373 26.33 -18.81 13.94
C ILE A 373 26.87 -19.89 13.00
N LYS A 374 26.53 -21.14 13.30
CA LYS A 374 27.05 -22.31 12.58
C LYS A 374 26.04 -22.84 11.58
N LYS A 375 26.52 -23.01 10.34
CA LYS A 375 25.79 -23.67 9.25
C LYS A 375 26.02 -25.18 9.25
N ASN A 376 25.27 -25.93 8.44
CA ASN A 376 25.59 -27.32 8.08
C ASN A 376 27.03 -27.44 7.53
N PRO A 377 27.64 -28.64 7.61
CA PRO A 377 28.96 -28.89 7.03
C PRO A 377 29.03 -28.54 5.54
N GLN A 378 30.21 -28.12 5.09
CA GLN A 378 30.48 -27.83 3.69
C GLN A 378 31.75 -28.51 3.21
N LEU A 379 31.69 -29.17 2.05
CA LEU A 379 32.87 -29.51 1.27
C LEU A 379 33.25 -28.30 0.42
N MET A 380 34.44 -27.76 0.65
CA MET A 380 35.01 -26.68 -0.12
C MET A 380 36.11 -27.22 -1.05
N VAL A 381 36.10 -26.82 -2.33
CA VAL A 381 37.13 -27.21 -3.32
C VAL A 381 37.57 -25.98 -4.08
N LYS A 382 38.87 -25.71 -4.17
CA LYS A 382 39.44 -24.57 -4.89
C LYS A 382 40.42 -25.04 -5.95
N ILE A 383 40.19 -24.63 -7.19
CA ILE A 383 40.99 -24.98 -8.38
C ILE A 383 41.76 -23.75 -8.84
N ALA A 384 43.02 -23.95 -9.21
CA ALA A 384 43.89 -22.92 -9.76
C ALA A 384 43.28 -22.22 -10.98
N GLY A 385 43.79 -21.03 -11.29
CA GLY A 385 43.43 -20.28 -12.49
C GLY A 385 43.58 -21.11 -13.77
N THR A 386 42.52 -21.17 -14.57
CA THR A 386 42.52 -21.79 -15.90
C THR A 386 41.74 -20.92 -16.88
N ASP A 387 42.07 -21.01 -18.17
CA ASP A 387 41.27 -20.35 -19.20
C ASP A 387 39.86 -20.98 -19.24
N ILE A 388 38.87 -20.21 -18.80
CA ILE A 388 37.48 -20.65 -18.66
C ILE A 388 36.74 -20.69 -19.99
N THR A 389 37.29 -20.14 -21.07
CA THR A 389 36.69 -20.16 -22.42
C THR A 389 37.03 -21.45 -23.17
N GLU A 390 38.15 -22.09 -22.80
CA GLU A 390 38.61 -23.34 -23.39
C GLU A 390 38.31 -24.56 -22.51
N ASN A 391 38.46 -24.41 -21.18
CA ASN A 391 38.49 -25.54 -20.27
C ASN A 391 37.17 -25.68 -19.50
N SER A 392 36.57 -26.87 -19.60
CA SER A 392 35.54 -27.31 -18.64
C SER A 392 36.18 -27.75 -17.33
N ILE A 393 35.42 -27.62 -16.23
CA ILE A 393 35.77 -28.16 -14.92
C ILE A 393 34.71 -29.20 -14.55
N VAL A 394 35.15 -30.42 -14.27
CA VAL A 394 34.28 -31.52 -13.83
C VAL A 394 34.73 -31.97 -12.45
N LEU A 395 33.93 -31.69 -11.44
CA LEU A 395 34.13 -32.12 -10.05
C LEU A 395 33.25 -33.34 -9.76
N ASN A 396 33.88 -34.41 -9.30
CA ASN A 396 33.22 -35.64 -8.87
C ASN A 396 33.43 -35.83 -7.37
N VAL A 397 32.34 -36.03 -6.63
CA VAL A 397 32.32 -36.27 -5.19
C VAL A 397 31.63 -37.61 -4.93
N LYS A 398 32.31 -38.55 -4.28
CA LYS A 398 31.77 -39.85 -3.84
C LYS A 398 31.50 -39.80 -2.34
N GLY A 399 30.45 -40.50 -1.89
CA GLY A 399 29.95 -40.38 -0.53
C GLY A 399 29.26 -39.03 -0.30
N PHE A 400 28.63 -38.45 -1.33
CA PHE A 400 27.82 -37.25 -1.16
C PHE A 400 26.55 -37.59 -0.37
N VAL A 401 26.36 -36.91 0.75
CA VAL A 401 25.17 -37.02 1.61
C VAL A 401 24.76 -35.62 2.05
N PHE A 402 23.48 -35.31 1.87
CA PHE A 402 22.84 -34.16 2.48
C PHE A 402 21.53 -34.63 3.13
N SER A 403 21.63 -35.06 4.39
CA SER A 403 20.52 -35.57 5.20
C SER A 403 20.64 -34.98 6.60
N PRO A 404 20.23 -33.71 6.81
CA PRO A 404 20.40 -33.04 8.08
C PRO A 404 19.53 -33.71 9.14
N VAL A 405 20.03 -33.73 10.38
CA VAL A 405 19.28 -34.25 11.52
C VAL A 405 18.03 -33.39 11.72
N ASP A 406 16.88 -34.05 11.89
CA ASP A 406 15.64 -33.37 12.25
C ASP A 406 15.75 -32.78 13.66
N ARG A 407 15.73 -31.44 13.74
CA ARG A 407 15.80 -30.69 15.01
C ARG A 407 14.43 -30.27 15.53
N LEU A 408 13.36 -30.50 14.76
CA LEU A 408 12.00 -30.11 15.11
C LEU A 408 11.27 -31.26 15.82
N ARG A 409 11.58 -32.51 15.46
CA ARG A 409 10.97 -33.72 16.06
C ARG A 409 12.00 -34.47 16.90
N THR A 410 12.04 -34.18 18.20
CA THR A 410 13.09 -34.68 19.10
C THR A 410 12.56 -35.55 20.23
N THR A 411 11.32 -35.32 20.66
CA THR A 411 10.70 -36.02 21.79
C THR A 411 10.07 -37.33 21.31
N SER A 412 10.22 -38.39 22.10
CA SER A 412 9.56 -39.69 21.88
C SER A 412 8.50 -39.94 22.96
N GLY A 413 7.45 -40.69 22.61
CA GLY A 413 6.32 -40.99 23.48
C GLY A 413 4.99 -41.00 22.73
N THR A 414 3.95 -41.56 23.38
CA THR A 414 2.59 -41.56 22.82
C THR A 414 2.00 -40.14 22.81
N LEU A 415 1.27 -39.83 21.75
CA LEU A 415 0.55 -38.56 21.57
C LEU A 415 -0.96 -38.80 21.61
N GLU A 416 -1.66 -38.05 22.44
CA GLU A 416 -3.13 -38.00 22.45
C GLU A 416 -3.64 -36.96 21.46
N ALA A 417 -4.88 -37.11 21.01
CA ALA A 417 -5.52 -36.12 20.14
C ALA A 417 -5.75 -34.81 20.93
N PRO A 418 -5.38 -33.62 20.39
CA PRO A 418 -5.55 -32.36 21.10
C PRO A 418 -6.99 -32.09 21.51
N GLU A 419 -7.20 -31.62 22.74
CA GLU A 419 -8.53 -31.19 23.21
C GLU A 419 -8.75 -29.71 22.90
N MET A 420 -9.69 -29.40 22.01
CA MET A 420 -9.94 -28.03 21.56
C MET A 420 -10.62 -27.18 22.63
N THR A 421 -10.14 -25.96 22.83
CA THR A 421 -10.75 -24.94 23.69
C THR A 421 -11.43 -23.88 22.84
N LYS A 422 -12.64 -23.45 23.23
CA LYS A 422 -13.44 -22.45 22.49
C LYS A 422 -14.03 -21.42 23.44
N GLY A 423 -13.78 -20.15 23.15
CA GLY A 423 -14.41 -19.00 23.80
C GLY A 423 -14.71 -17.87 22.80
N PRO A 424 -15.56 -16.89 23.18
CA PRO A 424 -15.87 -15.72 22.35
C PRO A 424 -14.62 -14.92 21.92
N GLU A 425 -13.57 -14.92 22.75
CA GLU A 425 -12.28 -14.29 22.47
C GLU A 425 -11.52 -14.91 21.29
N ASN A 426 -11.88 -16.14 20.87
CA ASN A 426 -11.25 -16.81 19.73
C ASN A 426 -11.88 -16.42 18.39
N ILE A 427 -12.95 -15.62 18.37
CA ILE A 427 -13.76 -15.35 17.17
C ILE A 427 -13.91 -13.85 16.99
N GLY A 428 -13.49 -13.35 15.82
CA GLY A 428 -13.76 -11.99 15.34
C GLY A 428 -14.51 -12.01 14.00
N ALA A 429 -14.74 -10.82 13.45
CA ALA A 429 -15.39 -10.69 12.14
C ALA A 429 -14.51 -11.19 11.00
N TYR A 430 -13.20 -11.01 11.13
CA TYR A 430 -12.20 -11.40 10.11
C TYR A 430 -11.16 -12.37 10.65
N THR A 431 -11.34 -12.88 11.87
CA THR A 431 -10.34 -13.68 12.57
C THR A 431 -10.96 -14.86 13.28
N VAL A 432 -10.22 -15.96 13.31
CA VAL A 432 -10.49 -17.12 14.17
C VAL A 432 -9.16 -17.60 14.75
N THR A 433 -9.14 -17.92 16.05
CA THR A 433 -7.94 -18.43 16.72
C THR A 433 -8.23 -19.81 17.31
N PRO A 434 -8.08 -20.91 16.53
CA PRO A 434 -8.19 -22.24 17.08
C PRO A 434 -7.18 -22.42 18.22
N SER A 435 -7.67 -22.95 19.34
CA SER A 435 -6.89 -23.13 20.58
C SER A 435 -7.15 -24.53 21.16
N TRP A 436 -6.19 -25.08 21.88
CA TRP A 436 -6.28 -26.42 22.48
C TRP A 436 -5.47 -26.53 23.78
N ASN A 437 -5.66 -27.64 24.50
CA ASN A 437 -4.84 -27.99 25.66
C ASN A 437 -3.49 -28.56 25.22
N GLU A 438 -2.44 -28.32 25.99
CA GLU A 438 -1.11 -28.88 25.76
C GLU A 438 -1.15 -30.43 25.81
N VAL A 439 -0.54 -31.07 24.82
CA VAL A 439 -0.42 -32.54 24.72
C VAL A 439 0.97 -32.97 25.19
N PRO A 440 1.10 -33.82 26.22
CA PRO A 440 2.40 -34.35 26.64
C PRO A 440 3.17 -35.04 25.51
N ASN A 441 4.50 -34.87 25.50
CA ASN A 441 5.42 -35.39 24.48
C ASN A 441 5.31 -34.78 23.09
N ALA A 442 4.44 -33.79 22.86
CA ALA A 442 4.37 -33.05 21.60
C ALA A 442 5.58 -32.11 21.48
N ASP A 443 6.28 -32.16 20.35
CA ASP A 443 7.29 -31.15 20.00
C ASP A 443 6.62 -29.91 19.38
N TYR A 444 5.55 -30.11 18.61
CA TYR A 444 4.72 -29.07 18.01
C TYR A 444 3.35 -29.63 17.58
N TYR A 445 2.50 -28.77 17.00
CA TYR A 445 1.19 -29.10 16.47
C TYR A 445 1.07 -28.77 14.98
N GLU A 446 0.10 -29.40 14.34
CA GLU A 446 -0.29 -29.12 12.97
C GLU A 446 -1.78 -28.80 12.88
N ILE A 447 -2.13 -27.90 11.97
CA ILE A 447 -3.51 -27.58 11.61
C ILE A 447 -3.74 -27.88 10.12
N ALA A 448 -4.77 -28.66 9.79
CA ALA A 448 -5.28 -28.74 8.43
C ALA A 448 -6.46 -27.76 8.25
N PHE A 449 -6.35 -26.87 7.27
CA PHE A 449 -7.33 -25.83 6.95
C PHE A 449 -7.32 -25.51 5.45
N GLU A 450 -8.49 -25.51 4.80
CA GLU A 450 -8.69 -25.18 3.37
C GLU A 450 -7.62 -25.79 2.42
N ASP A 451 -7.44 -27.11 2.50
CA ASP A 451 -6.46 -27.92 1.75
C ASP A 451 -4.98 -27.61 2.03
N ARG A 452 -4.68 -26.91 3.13
CA ARG A 452 -3.31 -26.57 3.55
C ARG A 452 -2.96 -27.16 4.91
N LEU A 453 -1.69 -27.53 5.05
CA LEU A 453 -1.09 -27.98 6.29
C LEU A 453 -0.26 -26.86 6.91
N TYR A 454 -0.72 -26.35 8.04
CA TYR A 454 0.03 -25.44 8.92
C TYR A 454 0.79 -26.31 9.91
N THR A 455 2.10 -26.10 10.03
CA THR A 455 2.99 -26.97 10.82
C THR A 455 3.94 -26.15 11.67
N THR A 456 4.75 -26.85 12.47
CA THR A 456 5.72 -26.31 13.45
C THR A 456 5.13 -25.37 14.50
N ILE A 457 3.81 -25.45 14.74
CA ILE A 457 3.11 -24.61 15.71
C ILE A 457 3.54 -25.05 17.11
N LYS A 458 4.38 -24.26 17.79
CA LYS A 458 4.86 -24.56 19.15
C LYS A 458 3.87 -24.08 20.22
N ASN A 459 3.04 -23.10 19.88
CA ASN A 459 1.96 -22.63 20.73
C ASN A 459 0.79 -23.62 20.75
N THR A 460 -0.10 -23.48 21.74
CA THR A 460 -1.38 -24.22 21.78
C THR A 460 -2.53 -23.45 21.13
N TYR A 461 -2.20 -22.51 20.24
CA TYR A 461 -3.13 -21.72 19.45
C TYR A 461 -2.43 -21.19 18.18
N LEU A 462 -3.21 -20.84 17.16
CA LEU A 462 -2.72 -20.11 15.99
C LEU A 462 -3.81 -19.15 15.47
N PRO A 463 -3.57 -17.83 15.37
CA PRO A 463 -4.56 -16.92 14.80
C PRO A 463 -4.59 -17.02 13.26
N PHE A 464 -5.80 -17.07 12.71
CA PHE A 464 -6.10 -16.92 11.29
C PHE A 464 -6.77 -15.57 11.08
N GLU A 465 -6.29 -14.81 10.10
CA GLU A 465 -6.75 -13.45 9.75
C GLU A 465 -7.29 -13.43 8.31
N ASP A 466 -7.85 -12.28 7.88
CA ASP A 466 -8.45 -12.07 6.56
C ASP A 466 -9.59 -13.06 6.20
N LEU A 467 -10.26 -13.62 7.20
CA LEU A 467 -11.44 -14.47 7.00
C LEU A 467 -12.65 -13.64 6.60
N VAL A 468 -13.61 -14.26 5.93
CA VAL A 468 -14.85 -13.60 5.53
C VAL A 468 -15.79 -13.53 6.74
N PRO A 469 -16.41 -12.37 7.03
CA PRO A 469 -17.45 -12.25 8.05
C PRO A 469 -18.60 -13.22 7.84
N GLU A 470 -19.28 -13.59 8.94
CA GLU A 470 -20.44 -14.48 8.96
C GLU A 470 -20.26 -15.81 8.19
N THR A 471 -19.04 -16.34 8.16
CA THR A 471 -18.66 -17.53 7.40
C THR A 471 -18.21 -18.64 8.34
N GLY A 472 -18.66 -19.87 8.07
CA GLY A 472 -18.29 -21.07 8.82
C GLY A 472 -16.99 -21.68 8.32
N TYR A 473 -16.08 -21.99 9.25
CA TYR A 473 -14.76 -22.57 9.00
C TYR A 473 -14.56 -23.83 9.86
N SER A 474 -13.83 -24.82 9.34
CA SER A 474 -13.45 -26.02 10.09
C SER A 474 -11.93 -26.18 10.13
N PHE A 475 -11.40 -26.46 11.32
CA PHE A 475 -9.97 -26.65 11.56
C PHE A 475 -9.76 -28.03 12.18
N LYS A 476 -8.77 -28.76 11.67
CA LYS A 476 -8.33 -30.03 12.26
C LYS A 476 -6.97 -29.84 12.88
N VAL A 477 -6.77 -30.27 14.13
CA VAL A 477 -5.51 -30.12 14.86
C VAL A 477 -4.96 -31.48 15.29
N ARG A 478 -3.64 -31.69 15.21
CA ARG A 478 -2.95 -32.87 15.77
C ARG A 478 -1.63 -32.49 16.42
N ALA A 479 -1.19 -33.30 17.37
CA ALA A 479 0.15 -33.19 17.97
C ALA A 479 1.18 -33.97 17.13
N VAL A 480 2.44 -33.53 17.14
CA VAL A 480 3.54 -34.16 16.39
C VAL A 480 4.78 -34.28 17.28
N ASN A 481 5.50 -35.39 17.14
CA ASN A 481 6.81 -35.62 17.75
C ASN A 481 7.68 -36.52 16.87
N LYS A 482 8.81 -37.01 17.39
CA LYS A 482 9.74 -37.90 16.67
C LYS A 482 9.11 -39.23 16.22
N ASP A 483 8.18 -39.77 16.99
CA ASP A 483 7.60 -41.09 16.75
C ASP A 483 6.40 -41.04 15.79
N GLY A 484 5.86 -39.84 15.50
CA GLY A 484 4.79 -39.64 14.54
C GLY A 484 3.84 -38.52 14.94
N TYR A 485 2.55 -38.79 14.81
CA TYR A 485 1.48 -37.82 15.04
C TYR A 485 0.30 -38.46 15.77
N SER A 486 -0.46 -37.65 16.51
CA SER A 486 -1.75 -38.06 17.07
C SER A 486 -2.82 -38.17 15.98
N GLU A 487 -3.98 -38.72 16.35
CA GLU A 487 -5.22 -38.52 15.58
C GLU A 487 -5.59 -37.03 15.49
N TRP A 488 -6.36 -36.67 14.47
CA TRP A 488 -6.89 -35.32 14.26
C TRP A 488 -8.11 -35.05 15.15
N THR A 489 -8.16 -33.86 15.76
CA THR A 489 -9.37 -33.31 16.38
C THR A 489 -9.94 -32.20 15.50
N GLU A 490 -11.23 -32.25 15.16
CA GLU A 490 -11.89 -31.25 14.32
C GLU A 490 -12.75 -30.27 15.14
N ALA A 491 -12.69 -28.98 14.80
CA ALA A 491 -13.48 -27.93 15.41
C ALA A 491 -13.97 -26.91 14.39
N GLY A 492 -15.30 -26.71 14.34
CA GLY A 492 -15.94 -25.63 13.58
C GLY A 492 -16.01 -24.30 14.33
N TYR A 493 -15.85 -23.19 13.60
CA TYR A 493 -15.99 -21.80 14.07
C TYR A 493 -16.81 -21.01 13.05
N SER A 494 -17.45 -19.93 13.48
CA SER A 494 -18.13 -18.98 12.57
C SER A 494 -17.70 -17.58 12.93
N THR A 495 -17.16 -16.85 11.96
CA THR A 495 -16.82 -15.43 12.14
C THR A 495 -18.08 -14.61 12.44
N THR A 496 -17.91 -13.47 13.11
CA THR A 496 -19.02 -12.55 13.40
C THR A 496 -19.30 -11.61 12.23
N SER A 497 -20.38 -10.83 12.30
CA SER A 497 -20.65 -9.73 11.37
C SER A 497 -19.53 -8.68 11.39
N ASP A 498 -19.28 -8.05 10.25
CA ASP A 498 -18.38 -6.90 10.15
C ASP A 498 -18.93 -5.73 11.01
N PRO A 499 -18.22 -5.31 12.07
CA PRO A 499 -18.71 -4.25 12.95
C PRO A 499 -18.84 -2.90 12.23
N LEU A 500 -18.15 -2.71 11.10
CA LEU A 500 -18.11 -1.48 10.31
C LEU A 500 -18.83 -1.60 8.96
N GLU A 501 -19.59 -2.68 8.70
CA GLU A 501 -20.26 -2.94 7.42
C GLU A 501 -21.11 -1.74 6.94
N PHE A 502 -21.78 -1.10 7.90
CA PHE A 502 -22.68 0.02 7.66
C PHE A 502 -22.07 1.38 8.02
N ALA A 503 -20.78 1.44 8.34
CA ALA A 503 -20.10 2.71 8.58
C ALA A 503 -19.91 3.46 7.24
N VAL A 504 -20.35 4.72 7.20
CA VAL A 504 -20.23 5.60 6.04
C VAL A 504 -18.76 5.99 5.86
N LYS A 505 -18.21 5.77 4.66
CA LYS A 505 -16.82 6.07 4.31
C LYS A 505 -16.71 7.36 3.51
N GLY A 506 -15.53 7.98 3.52
CA GLY A 506 -15.25 9.21 2.75
C GLY A 506 -15.92 10.46 3.33
N ILE A 507 -16.21 10.45 4.63
CA ILE A 507 -16.79 11.58 5.34
C ILE A 507 -15.80 12.74 5.32
N TYR A 508 -16.29 13.94 4.99
CA TYR A 508 -15.53 15.17 5.14
C TYR A 508 -15.89 15.85 6.46
N ALA A 509 -14.90 16.08 7.33
CA ALA A 509 -15.10 16.70 8.63
C ALA A 509 -14.52 18.13 8.69
N GLN A 510 -15.24 19.03 9.35
CA GLN A 510 -14.80 20.40 9.66
C GLN A 510 -15.04 20.68 11.15
N ALA A 511 -14.09 21.36 11.82
CA ALA A 511 -14.27 21.86 13.17
C ALA A 511 -14.24 23.39 13.20
N SER A 512 -15.07 24.03 14.03
CA SER A 512 -15.04 25.49 14.23
C SER A 512 -13.87 25.95 15.10
N CYS A 513 -13.29 25.06 15.91
CA CYS A 513 -12.03 25.30 16.61
C CYS A 513 -10.82 24.95 15.74
N ALA A 514 -9.71 25.67 15.93
CA ALA A 514 -8.45 25.35 15.25
C ALA A 514 -7.93 23.97 15.66
N SER A 515 -7.44 23.19 14.69
CA SER A 515 -6.75 21.92 14.95
C SER A 515 -5.27 22.12 15.28
N GLN A 516 -4.67 21.19 16.01
CA GLN A 516 -3.24 21.14 16.26
C GLN A 516 -2.50 20.81 14.94
N PRO A 517 -1.41 21.50 14.58
CA PRO A 517 -0.60 21.13 13.43
C PRO A 517 -0.20 19.65 13.46
N GLY A 518 -0.42 18.94 12.35
CA GLY A 518 -0.21 17.49 12.23
C GLY A 518 -1.36 16.62 12.73
N ASN A 519 -2.37 17.17 13.42
CA ASN A 519 -3.54 16.46 13.95
C ASN A 519 -4.83 17.12 13.47
N ALA A 520 -5.01 17.15 12.14
CA ALA A 520 -6.19 17.76 11.51
C ALA A 520 -7.47 16.95 11.77
N ILE A 521 -8.63 17.62 11.70
CA ILE A 521 -9.96 17.01 11.97
C ILE A 521 -10.29 15.82 11.06
N GLY A 522 -9.71 15.73 9.86
CA GLY A 522 -9.91 14.57 8.97
C GLY A 522 -9.47 13.24 9.58
N LYS A 523 -8.52 13.26 10.53
CA LYS A 523 -8.08 12.09 11.30
C LYS A 523 -9.17 11.47 12.17
N LEU A 524 -10.24 12.20 12.45
CA LEU A 524 -11.37 11.71 13.25
C LEU A 524 -12.35 10.90 12.40
N VAL A 525 -12.14 10.76 11.09
CA VAL A 525 -13.07 10.07 10.16
C VAL A 525 -12.33 9.25 9.09
N ASP A 526 -11.06 8.90 9.33
CA ASP A 526 -10.17 8.28 8.33
C ASP A 526 -10.10 6.75 8.41
N PHE A 527 -10.83 6.14 9.35
CA PHE A 527 -10.86 4.70 9.63
C PHE A 527 -9.51 4.18 10.16
N ASP A 528 -8.69 5.02 10.78
CA ASP A 528 -7.43 4.67 11.45
C ASP A 528 -7.44 5.12 12.91
N GLU A 529 -7.80 4.21 13.83
CA GLU A 529 -7.84 4.50 15.27
C GLU A 529 -6.46 4.85 15.88
N LYS A 530 -5.35 4.61 15.16
CA LYS A 530 -3.99 5.03 15.57
C LYS A 530 -3.69 6.48 15.19
N SER A 531 -4.42 7.01 14.24
CA SER A 531 -4.42 8.41 13.87
C SER A 531 -5.23 9.20 14.91
N LEU A 532 -4.76 10.40 15.27
CA LEU A 532 -5.35 11.20 16.34
C LEU A 532 -5.68 12.61 15.86
N TRP A 533 -6.94 13.02 15.99
CA TRP A 533 -7.31 14.42 15.97
C TRP A 533 -7.15 15.07 17.36
N HIS A 534 -6.66 16.32 17.38
CA HIS A 534 -6.65 17.14 18.58
C HIS A 534 -6.80 18.62 18.21
N SER A 535 -7.62 19.37 18.96
CA SER A 535 -7.72 20.82 18.84
C SER A 535 -6.40 21.50 19.23
N LYS A 536 -6.16 22.73 18.78
CA LYS A 536 -4.90 23.43 19.02
C LYS A 536 -4.60 23.54 20.52
N TRP A 537 -3.37 23.23 20.91
CA TRP A 537 -2.93 23.35 22.30
C TRP A 537 -2.86 24.82 22.73
N GLY A 538 -3.15 25.09 23.99
CA GLY A 538 -3.24 26.46 24.51
C GLY A 538 -3.87 26.51 25.90
N LYS A 539 -4.69 27.51 26.16
CA LYS A 539 -5.34 27.73 27.46
C LYS A 539 -6.59 26.86 27.72
N GLY A 540 -6.96 25.97 26.80
CA GLY A 540 -8.17 25.14 26.92
C GLY A 540 -9.45 25.88 26.51
N ASP A 541 -9.34 26.81 25.56
CA ASP A 541 -10.46 27.67 25.14
C ASP A 541 -11.14 27.17 23.84
N ALA A 542 -11.01 25.87 23.50
CA ALA A 542 -11.61 25.34 22.28
C ALA A 542 -13.13 25.16 22.44
N VAL A 543 -13.60 24.84 23.64
CA VAL A 543 -15.02 24.61 23.97
C VAL A 543 -15.71 25.94 24.30
N PRO A 544 -16.91 26.24 23.77
CA PRO A 544 -17.69 25.39 22.87
C PRO A 544 -17.22 25.47 21.41
N PHE A 545 -17.38 24.35 20.69
CA PHE A 545 -17.11 24.28 19.25
C PHE A 545 -18.08 23.34 18.55
N ASP A 546 -18.13 23.44 17.22
CA ASP A 546 -18.93 22.58 16.36
C ASP A 546 -18.01 21.69 15.53
N ILE A 547 -18.39 20.42 15.38
CA ILE A 547 -17.90 19.54 14.31
C ILE A 547 -19.03 19.38 13.31
N THR A 548 -18.76 19.64 12.03
CA THR A 548 -19.70 19.37 10.94
C THR A 548 -19.12 18.27 10.05
N LEU A 549 -19.87 17.19 9.90
CA LEU A 549 -19.58 16.08 9.01
C LEU A 549 -20.43 16.21 7.75
N ASP A 550 -19.82 16.11 6.58
CA ASP A 550 -20.46 15.93 5.27
C ASP A 550 -20.22 14.49 4.83
N LEU A 551 -21.29 13.69 4.87
CA LEU A 551 -21.31 12.27 4.53
C LEU A 551 -21.21 12.02 3.01
N LYS A 552 -21.16 13.08 2.19
CA LYS A 552 -21.14 13.06 0.72
C LYS A 552 -22.35 12.43 0.02
N SER A 553 -23.25 11.84 0.80
CA SER A 553 -24.51 11.24 0.38
C SER A 553 -25.56 11.43 1.47
N VAL A 554 -26.82 11.44 1.10
CA VAL A 554 -27.94 11.41 2.05
C VAL A 554 -28.11 9.97 2.51
N ASN A 555 -27.94 9.72 3.81
CA ASN A 555 -28.00 8.40 4.42
C ASN A 555 -29.10 8.34 5.47
N MET A 556 -29.79 7.21 5.55
CA MET A 556 -30.67 6.90 6.67
C MET A 556 -29.81 6.49 7.87
N LEU A 557 -29.70 7.35 8.89
CA LEU A 557 -28.71 7.18 9.96
C LEU A 557 -29.18 6.24 11.09
N ASP A 558 -28.29 5.35 11.55
CA ASP A 558 -28.50 4.43 12.68
C ASP A 558 -27.88 4.98 13.98
N ARG A 559 -26.56 5.21 13.96
CA ARG A 559 -25.82 5.69 15.13
C ARG A 559 -24.52 6.41 14.75
N ILE A 560 -23.95 7.10 15.72
CA ILE A 560 -22.59 7.63 15.69
C ILE A 560 -21.81 6.95 16.81
N GLU A 561 -20.59 6.53 16.52
CA GLU A 561 -19.65 6.02 17.51
C GLU A 561 -18.40 6.91 17.55
N TYR A 562 -18.14 7.49 18.72
CA TYR A 562 -16.94 8.28 19.00
C TYR A 562 -15.93 7.42 19.75
N VAL A 563 -14.74 7.28 19.19
CA VAL A 563 -13.60 6.58 19.80
C VAL A 563 -12.68 7.63 20.44
N PRO A 564 -12.69 7.76 21.77
CA PRO A 564 -11.79 8.68 22.46
C PRO A 564 -10.35 8.14 22.46
N ARG A 565 -9.42 8.98 22.88
CA ARG A 565 -8.06 8.56 23.24
C ARG A 565 -8.12 7.46 24.29
N GLU A 566 -7.20 6.50 24.21
CA GLU A 566 -7.10 5.36 25.14
C GLU A 566 -7.01 5.80 26.62
N ASP A 567 -6.29 6.90 26.88
CA ASP A 567 -6.12 7.49 28.22
C ASP A 567 -7.31 8.33 28.72
N ALA A 568 -8.32 8.58 27.87
CA ALA A 568 -9.39 9.55 28.10
C ALA A 568 -8.88 10.90 28.64
N GLY A 569 -7.73 11.33 28.11
CA GLY A 569 -7.01 12.53 28.53
C GLY A 569 -7.66 13.83 28.07
N ASN A 570 -6.85 14.88 27.94
CA ASN A 570 -7.31 16.16 27.40
C ASN A 570 -7.94 15.97 26.02
N GLY A 571 -9.08 16.63 25.82
CA GLY A 571 -9.84 16.63 24.58
C GLY A 571 -10.98 15.62 24.52
N THR A 572 -11.15 14.71 25.49
CA THR A 572 -12.28 13.76 25.46
C THR A 572 -13.62 14.50 25.54
N VAL A 573 -14.48 14.30 24.54
CA VAL A 573 -15.82 14.91 24.47
C VAL A 573 -16.73 14.30 25.53
N LEU A 574 -17.42 15.15 26.31
CA LEU A 574 -18.26 14.73 27.44
C LEU A 574 -19.74 15.08 27.26
N SER A 575 -20.07 16.26 26.73
CA SER A 575 -21.47 16.60 26.44
C SER A 575 -21.60 17.59 25.30
N GLY A 576 -22.82 17.63 24.75
CA GLY A 576 -23.13 18.43 23.58
C GLY A 576 -24.49 18.07 23.00
N SER A 577 -24.74 18.53 21.79
CA SER A 577 -25.96 18.24 21.04
C SER A 577 -25.63 17.86 19.60
N ILE A 578 -26.47 17.02 18.99
CA ILE A 578 -26.34 16.61 17.58
C ILE A 578 -27.56 17.09 16.80
N SER A 579 -27.31 17.75 15.66
CA SER A 579 -28.32 18.14 14.66
C SER A 579 -27.92 17.58 13.31
N PHE A 580 -28.88 17.41 12.40
CA PHE A 580 -28.64 16.85 11.09
C PHE A 580 -29.45 17.57 10.01
N SER A 581 -29.01 17.47 8.76
CA SER A 581 -29.55 18.22 7.62
C SER A 581 -29.25 17.52 6.29
N THR A 582 -30.05 17.77 5.26
CA THR A 582 -29.80 17.36 3.88
C THR A 582 -29.18 18.46 3.01
N ASP A 583 -29.22 19.72 3.46
CA ASP A 583 -28.92 20.92 2.65
C ASP A 583 -28.05 21.99 3.35
N LYS A 584 -27.71 21.78 4.64
CA LYS A 584 -27.07 22.73 5.59
C LYS A 584 -27.89 23.98 5.94
N ILE A 585 -29.11 24.11 5.44
CA ILE A 585 -30.02 25.23 5.70
C ILE A 585 -31.07 24.78 6.73
N GLY A 586 -31.82 23.73 6.40
CA GLY A 586 -32.77 23.10 7.30
C GLY A 586 -32.07 22.14 8.25
N TRP A 587 -31.90 22.54 9.51
CA TRP A 587 -31.36 21.68 10.58
C TRP A 587 -32.47 21.14 11.47
N SER A 588 -32.34 19.88 11.88
CA SER A 588 -33.19 19.30 12.91
C SER A 588 -32.97 19.93 14.28
N ALA A 589 -33.96 19.75 15.17
CA ALA A 589 -33.83 20.14 16.56
C ALA A 589 -32.62 19.43 17.21
N PRO A 590 -31.78 20.14 18.00
CA PRO A 590 -30.62 19.54 18.63
C PRO A 590 -31.00 18.42 19.61
N ALA A 591 -30.35 17.27 19.47
CA ALA A 591 -30.50 16.13 20.38
C ALA A 591 -29.30 16.06 21.33
N GLU A 592 -29.54 16.30 22.62
CA GLU A 592 -28.51 16.35 23.65
C GLU A 592 -27.90 14.97 23.95
N PHE A 593 -26.61 14.95 24.29
CA PHE A 593 -25.91 13.76 24.79
C PHE A 593 -24.98 14.10 25.97
N ARG A 594 -24.73 13.08 26.80
CA ARG A 594 -23.72 13.11 27.87
C ARG A 594 -23.01 11.76 27.96
N TRP A 595 -21.69 11.79 28.03
CA TRP A 595 -20.82 10.63 28.04
C TRP A 595 -19.85 10.68 29.22
N ASP A 596 -19.56 9.51 29.78
CA ASP A 596 -18.58 9.38 30.85
C ASP A 596 -17.15 9.54 30.33
N ARG A 597 -16.25 10.09 31.15
CA ARG A 597 -14.81 10.18 30.85
C ARG A 597 -14.14 8.82 30.96
N THR A 598 -14.15 8.03 29.89
CA THR A 598 -13.45 6.74 29.79
C THR A 598 -12.92 6.54 28.37
N GLY A 599 -11.87 5.73 28.21
CA GLY A 599 -11.30 5.36 26.91
C GLY A 599 -12.15 4.36 26.10
N LYS A 600 -13.43 4.19 26.46
CA LYS A 600 -14.36 3.27 25.77
C LYS A 600 -15.12 4.04 24.69
N VAL A 601 -15.47 3.34 23.61
CA VAL A 601 -16.34 3.87 22.55
C VAL A 601 -17.63 4.46 23.13
N LYS A 602 -18.04 5.62 22.63
CA LYS A 602 -19.26 6.32 23.01
C LYS A 602 -20.25 6.27 21.86
N THR A 603 -21.48 5.87 22.13
CA THR A 603 -22.51 5.72 21.09
C THR A 603 -23.61 6.75 21.28
N PHE A 604 -23.96 7.43 20.19
CA PHE A 604 -25.21 8.18 20.05
C PHE A 604 -26.10 7.46 19.03
N LYS A 605 -27.31 7.07 19.41
CA LYS A 605 -28.27 6.41 18.49
C LYS A 605 -29.29 7.41 17.99
N PHE A 606 -29.59 7.38 16.69
CA PHE A 606 -30.69 8.16 16.15
C PHE A 606 -32.00 7.51 16.55
N GLY A 607 -32.92 8.28 17.13
CA GLY A 607 -34.23 7.79 17.54
C GLY A 607 -35.09 7.49 16.32
N SER A 608 -35.70 6.30 16.26
CA SER A 608 -36.77 6.01 15.30
C SER A 608 -37.90 7.01 15.55
N ARG A 609 -38.26 7.84 14.56
CA ARG A 609 -39.37 8.77 14.72
C ARG A 609 -40.67 8.01 15.05
N PRO A 610 -41.63 8.63 15.75
CA PRO A 610 -42.96 8.03 15.98
C PRO A 610 -43.73 7.68 14.70
N ASP A 611 -43.31 8.19 13.53
CA ASP A 611 -43.87 7.90 12.21
C ASP A 611 -43.19 6.71 11.49
N GLY A 612 -42.15 6.11 12.07
CA GLY A 612 -41.45 4.95 11.52
C GLY A 612 -40.27 5.24 10.57
N ASN A 613 -39.93 6.50 10.30
CA ASN A 613 -38.81 6.85 9.43
C ASN A 613 -37.55 7.15 10.25
N ALA A 614 -36.40 6.58 9.88
CA ALA A 614 -35.11 6.99 10.43
C ALA A 614 -34.64 8.31 9.80
N GLU A 615 -33.77 9.03 10.49
CA GLU A 615 -33.35 10.37 10.09
C GLU A 615 -32.43 10.30 8.86
N SER A 616 -32.94 10.72 7.70
CA SER A 616 -32.14 10.88 6.48
C SER A 616 -31.35 12.17 6.54
N ALA A 617 -30.02 12.08 6.41
CA ALA A 617 -29.16 13.25 6.43
C ALA A 617 -27.89 13.06 5.60
N ARG A 618 -27.40 14.15 5.04
CA ARG A 618 -26.04 14.24 4.47
C ARG A 618 -25.09 14.94 5.44
N TYR A 619 -25.59 15.86 6.24
CA TYR A 619 -24.79 16.66 7.15
C TYR A 619 -25.16 16.34 8.59
N VAL A 620 -24.14 16.15 9.42
CA VAL A 620 -24.26 15.98 10.87
C VAL A 620 -23.48 17.10 11.54
N LYS A 621 -24.10 17.85 12.44
CA LYS A 621 -23.45 18.87 13.26
C LYS A 621 -23.46 18.43 14.71
N ILE A 622 -22.28 18.38 15.32
CA ILE A 622 -22.06 18.02 16.71
C ILE A 622 -21.57 19.28 17.42
N HIS A 623 -22.43 19.88 18.22
CA HIS A 623 -22.07 20.99 19.09
C HIS A 623 -21.50 20.44 20.39
N VAL A 624 -20.24 20.70 20.69
CA VAL A 624 -19.57 20.24 21.92
C VAL A 624 -19.62 21.35 22.96
N SER A 625 -20.28 21.08 24.08
CA SER A 625 -20.46 22.03 25.20
C SER A 625 -19.54 21.72 26.39
N GLU A 626 -19.08 20.48 26.53
CA GLU A 626 -18.16 20.06 27.60
C GLU A 626 -17.16 19.03 27.06
N ALA A 627 -15.88 19.24 27.31
CA ALA A 627 -14.81 18.28 27.00
C ALA A 627 -13.63 18.44 27.98
N VAL A 628 -12.87 17.36 28.19
CA VAL A 628 -11.80 17.32 29.19
C VAL A 628 -10.73 18.37 28.90
N GLY A 629 -10.47 19.25 29.87
CA GLY A 629 -9.46 20.31 29.76
C GLY A 629 -9.82 21.43 28.78
N GLY A 630 -11.06 21.50 28.28
CA GLY A 630 -11.52 22.52 27.34
C GLY A 630 -10.96 22.39 25.92
N PHE A 631 -10.50 21.19 25.56
CA PHE A 631 -10.02 20.83 24.22
C PHE A 631 -10.98 19.86 23.52
N GLY A 632 -10.83 19.65 22.22
CA GLY A 632 -11.44 18.53 21.49
C GLY A 632 -10.38 17.54 21.01
N SER A 633 -10.64 16.24 21.06
CA SER A 633 -9.76 15.19 20.54
C SER A 633 -10.52 13.89 20.29
N GLY A 634 -9.95 12.99 19.50
CA GLY A 634 -10.48 11.64 19.30
C GLY A 634 -9.63 10.85 18.32
N SER A 635 -9.63 9.52 18.49
CA SER A 635 -9.03 8.61 17.52
C SER A 635 -9.93 8.45 16.31
N GLU A 636 -11.25 8.36 16.50
CA GLU A 636 -12.16 8.07 15.40
C GLU A 636 -13.61 8.49 15.69
N MET A 637 -14.41 8.67 14.64
CA MET A 637 -15.83 8.95 14.69
C MET A 637 -16.56 8.31 13.51
N TYR A 638 -17.15 7.14 13.76
CA TYR A 638 -17.93 6.42 12.77
C TYR A 638 -19.38 6.93 12.74
N VAL A 639 -19.91 7.13 11.54
CA VAL A 639 -21.34 7.36 11.31
C VAL A 639 -21.91 6.15 10.59
N PHE A 640 -22.92 5.52 11.16
CA PHE A 640 -23.53 4.32 10.61
C PHE A 640 -24.85 4.62 9.92
N ARG A 641 -25.08 3.98 8.78
CA ARG A 641 -26.41 3.90 8.15
C ARG A 641 -27.20 2.73 8.71
N VAL A 642 -28.53 2.78 8.57
CA VAL A 642 -29.41 1.67 8.92
C VAL A 642 -29.13 0.48 7.99
N PRO A 643 -28.97 -0.75 8.53
CA PRO A 643 -28.77 -1.95 7.72
C PRO A 643 -29.81 -2.10 6.60
N GLY A 644 -29.37 -2.48 5.41
CA GLY A 644 -30.23 -2.65 4.23
C GLY A 644 -30.62 -1.36 3.50
N THR A 645 -30.13 -0.18 3.92
CA THR A 645 -30.34 1.09 3.22
C THR A 645 -29.15 1.49 2.35
N GLU A 646 -29.39 2.22 1.26
CA GLU A 646 -28.35 2.81 0.42
C GLU A 646 -28.28 4.34 0.61
N GLY A 647 -27.07 4.89 0.50
CA GLY A 647 -26.89 6.34 0.47
C GLY A 647 -27.24 6.90 -0.91
N VAL A 648 -27.86 8.07 -0.95
CA VAL A 648 -28.25 8.76 -2.19
C VAL A 648 -27.28 9.91 -2.47
N LEU A 649 -26.64 9.91 -3.63
CA LEU A 649 -25.78 11.00 -4.09
C LEU A 649 -26.67 12.15 -4.60
N GLN A 650 -26.62 13.31 -3.95
CA GLN A 650 -27.29 14.50 -4.46
C GLN A 650 -26.58 14.98 -5.72
N GLY A 651 -27.32 15.19 -6.80
CA GLY A 651 -26.76 15.55 -8.10
C GLY A 651 -26.65 14.39 -9.09
N ASP A 652 -26.81 13.13 -8.64
CA ASP A 652 -26.85 11.95 -9.51
C ASP A 652 -28.24 11.86 -10.17
N ILE A 653 -28.43 12.73 -11.15
CA ILE A 653 -29.71 12.93 -11.83
C ILE A 653 -30.00 11.79 -12.82
N ASN A 654 -28.96 11.09 -13.27
CA ASN A 654 -29.08 9.96 -14.20
C ASN A 654 -29.20 8.59 -13.48
N ARG A 655 -28.95 8.54 -12.17
CA ARG A 655 -29.04 7.37 -11.26
C ARG A 655 -28.03 6.26 -11.55
N ASP A 656 -26.84 6.62 -12.02
CA ASP A 656 -25.75 5.67 -12.27
C ASP A 656 -24.83 5.44 -11.05
N LYS A 657 -25.16 6.06 -9.92
CA LYS A 657 -24.43 6.02 -8.65
C LYS A 657 -23.09 6.75 -8.70
N ARG A 658 -22.95 7.75 -9.58
CA ARG A 658 -21.77 8.61 -9.70
C ARG A 658 -22.20 10.07 -9.84
N ILE A 659 -21.22 10.96 -9.67
CA ILE A 659 -21.35 12.38 -9.99
C ILE A 659 -20.24 12.66 -11.01
N ASP A 660 -20.61 12.82 -12.28
CA ASP A 660 -19.66 13.09 -13.36
C ASP A 660 -20.20 14.07 -14.41
N ASP A 661 -19.48 14.25 -15.52
CA ASP A 661 -19.88 15.16 -16.60
C ASP A 661 -21.21 14.76 -17.27
N ASN A 662 -21.69 13.51 -17.13
CA ASN A 662 -23.00 13.09 -17.64
C ASN A 662 -24.13 13.70 -16.81
N ASP A 663 -23.95 13.85 -15.50
CA ASP A 663 -24.89 14.56 -14.64
C ASP A 663 -24.93 16.03 -15.01
N LEU A 664 -23.77 16.68 -15.15
CA LEU A 664 -23.70 18.07 -15.59
C LEU A 664 -24.36 18.26 -16.96
N THR A 665 -24.14 17.34 -17.90
CA THR A 665 -24.80 17.36 -19.22
C THR A 665 -26.32 17.26 -19.08
N SER A 666 -26.81 16.47 -18.13
CA SER A 666 -28.24 16.40 -17.84
C SER A 666 -28.75 17.72 -17.28
N TYR A 667 -28.09 18.28 -16.27
CA TYR A 667 -28.42 19.61 -15.72
C TYR A 667 -28.39 20.71 -16.77
N MET A 668 -27.45 20.70 -17.71
CA MET A 668 -27.42 21.61 -18.86
C MET A 668 -28.77 21.57 -19.60
N ASN A 669 -29.24 20.39 -19.98
CA ASN A 669 -30.48 20.25 -20.76
C ASN A 669 -31.73 20.73 -20.01
N TYR A 670 -31.72 20.73 -18.67
CA TYR A 670 -32.87 21.06 -17.84
C TYR A 670 -32.73 22.38 -17.05
N THR A 671 -31.62 23.12 -17.20
CA THR A 671 -31.40 24.41 -16.51
C THR A 671 -32.53 25.39 -16.79
N GLY A 672 -33.21 25.89 -15.76
CA GLY A 672 -34.34 26.82 -15.88
C GLY A 672 -35.71 26.15 -16.04
N LEU A 673 -35.79 24.80 -16.03
CA LEU A 673 -37.06 24.08 -16.02
C LEU A 673 -37.75 24.25 -14.66
N ARG A 674 -39.07 24.44 -14.65
CA ARG A 674 -39.81 24.75 -13.42
C ARG A 674 -40.93 23.75 -13.14
N GLN A 675 -41.29 23.60 -11.86
CA GLN A 675 -42.41 22.78 -11.45
C GLN A 675 -43.69 23.19 -12.19
N GLY A 676 -44.31 22.21 -12.85
CA GLY A 676 -45.45 22.41 -13.75
C GLY A 676 -45.10 22.35 -15.25
N ASP A 677 -43.81 22.39 -15.60
CA ASP A 677 -43.37 22.07 -16.96
C ASP A 677 -43.48 20.57 -17.26
N ALA A 678 -43.81 20.24 -18.52
CA ALA A 678 -44.07 18.86 -18.95
C ALA A 678 -42.94 17.86 -18.61
N ASP A 679 -41.68 18.31 -18.60
CA ASP A 679 -40.52 17.46 -18.32
C ASP A 679 -40.04 17.54 -16.85
N PHE A 680 -40.66 18.38 -16.00
CA PHE A 680 -40.13 18.65 -14.65
C PHE A 680 -40.20 17.43 -13.74
N ASP A 681 -41.30 16.68 -13.79
CA ASP A 681 -41.45 15.48 -12.96
C ASP A 681 -40.33 14.46 -13.22
N TYR A 682 -39.86 14.37 -14.47
CA TYR A 682 -38.76 13.48 -14.86
C TYR A 682 -37.42 13.87 -14.22
N VAL A 683 -37.18 15.17 -14.04
CA VAL A 683 -35.92 15.72 -13.49
C VAL A 683 -36.05 16.31 -12.09
N SER A 684 -37.20 16.11 -11.44
CA SER A 684 -37.52 16.65 -10.11
C SER A 684 -36.50 16.24 -9.04
N ILE A 685 -35.81 15.12 -9.20
CA ILE A 685 -34.71 14.70 -8.30
C ILE A 685 -33.48 15.62 -8.38
N GLY A 686 -33.36 16.38 -9.46
CA GLY A 686 -32.32 17.37 -9.66
C GLY A 686 -32.65 18.74 -9.08
N ASP A 687 -33.88 18.97 -8.61
CA ASP A 687 -34.21 20.12 -7.77
C ASP A 687 -33.83 19.79 -6.32
N ILE A 688 -32.56 20.02 -5.96
CA ILE A 688 -31.94 19.54 -4.73
C ILE A 688 -32.37 20.40 -3.53
N ASN A 689 -32.55 21.70 -3.73
CA ASN A 689 -33.06 22.61 -2.69
C ASN A 689 -34.60 22.61 -2.59
N GLY A 690 -35.31 21.98 -3.53
CA GLY A 690 -36.75 21.81 -3.53
C GLY A 690 -37.53 23.10 -3.78
N ASN A 691 -36.94 24.08 -4.47
CA ASN A 691 -37.57 25.37 -4.74
C ASN A 691 -38.47 25.37 -5.98
N GLY A 692 -38.54 24.23 -6.69
CA GLY A 692 -39.32 24.05 -7.91
C GLY A 692 -38.64 24.56 -9.18
N LEU A 693 -37.34 24.84 -9.18
CA LEU A 693 -36.60 25.39 -10.31
C LEU A 693 -35.19 24.79 -10.37
N ILE A 694 -34.79 24.26 -11.54
CA ILE A 694 -33.39 23.83 -11.74
C ILE A 694 -32.51 25.06 -11.93
N ASP A 695 -31.73 25.41 -10.91
CA ASP A 695 -30.97 26.67 -10.84
C ASP A 695 -29.47 26.47 -10.52
N SER A 696 -28.77 27.59 -10.27
CA SER A 696 -27.33 27.54 -10.01
C SER A 696 -26.95 26.78 -8.73
N TYR A 697 -27.84 26.62 -7.75
CA TYR A 697 -27.57 25.81 -6.55
C TYR A 697 -27.50 24.33 -6.91
N ASP A 698 -28.51 23.81 -7.60
CA ASP A 698 -28.58 22.39 -7.94
C ASP A 698 -27.40 21.96 -8.80
N ILE A 699 -27.09 22.80 -9.78
CA ILE A 699 -25.94 22.63 -10.66
C ILE A 699 -24.63 22.68 -9.86
N SER A 700 -24.51 23.59 -8.89
CA SER A 700 -23.32 23.69 -8.04
C SER A 700 -23.09 22.45 -7.19
N VAL A 701 -24.14 21.71 -6.80
CA VAL A 701 -23.98 20.44 -6.07
C VAL A 701 -23.19 19.43 -6.92
N VAL A 702 -23.40 19.42 -8.24
CA VAL A 702 -22.63 18.59 -9.19
C VAL A 702 -21.28 19.22 -9.48
N THR A 703 -21.23 20.48 -9.93
CA THR A 703 -20.01 21.05 -10.48
C THR A 703 -18.90 21.22 -9.45
N THR A 704 -19.23 21.35 -8.16
CA THR A 704 -18.23 21.40 -7.07
C THR A 704 -17.55 20.06 -6.79
N MET A 705 -18.06 18.96 -7.35
CA MET A 705 -17.48 17.61 -7.26
C MET A 705 -16.66 17.23 -8.50
N LEU A 706 -16.77 18.00 -9.59
CA LEU A 706 -16.05 17.76 -10.84
C LEU A 706 -14.63 18.35 -10.80
N ASP A 707 -13.79 17.92 -11.76
CA ASP A 707 -12.42 18.40 -11.97
C ASP A 707 -11.55 18.38 -10.69
N GLY A 708 -11.64 17.28 -9.93
CA GLY A 708 -10.90 17.11 -8.67
C GLY A 708 -11.57 17.71 -7.44
N GLY A 709 -12.74 18.33 -7.61
CA GLY A 709 -13.56 18.90 -6.56
C GLY A 709 -13.05 20.25 -6.04
N VAL A 710 -13.82 20.88 -5.15
CA VAL A 710 -13.44 22.13 -4.48
C VAL A 710 -12.53 21.86 -3.27
N ASN A 711 -11.67 22.82 -2.95
CA ASN A 711 -10.81 22.74 -1.78
C ASN A 711 -11.61 22.58 -0.47
N ALA A 712 -11.27 21.57 0.32
CA ALA A 712 -11.86 21.27 1.62
C ALA A 712 -12.02 22.50 2.55
N ASN A 713 -11.02 23.38 2.61
CA ASN A 713 -10.99 24.48 3.58
C ASN A 713 -11.81 25.72 3.17
N ASP A 714 -12.55 25.66 2.07
CA ASP A 714 -13.29 26.80 1.54
C ASP A 714 -14.64 26.99 2.27
N SER A 715 -14.55 27.57 3.46
CA SER A 715 -15.69 27.81 4.35
C SER A 715 -16.25 29.23 4.26
N GLN A 716 -15.77 30.02 3.29
CA GLN A 716 -16.03 31.45 3.22
C GLN A 716 -17.49 31.74 2.82
N GLU A 717 -18.06 32.80 3.39
CA GLU A 717 -19.43 33.22 3.08
C GLU A 717 -19.50 33.83 1.67
N VAL A 718 -20.57 33.53 0.96
CA VAL A 718 -20.89 34.19 -0.31
C VAL A 718 -21.67 35.48 -0.04
N SER A 719 -21.37 36.56 -0.76
CA SER A 719 -22.13 37.82 -0.70
C SER A 719 -22.12 38.57 -2.02
N GLY A 720 -23.04 39.53 -2.16
CA GLY A 720 -23.12 40.44 -3.30
C GLY A 720 -24.55 40.62 -3.79
N THR A 721 -24.72 41.50 -4.78
CA THR A 721 -25.99 41.74 -5.47
C THR A 721 -25.74 41.89 -6.96
N VAL A 722 -26.69 41.45 -7.78
CA VAL A 722 -26.63 41.59 -9.24
C VAL A 722 -27.68 42.59 -9.71
N THR A 723 -27.30 43.43 -10.67
CA THR A 723 -28.22 44.38 -11.33
C THR A 723 -28.15 44.28 -12.86
N ALA A 724 -29.25 44.52 -13.56
CA ALA A 724 -29.38 44.45 -15.01
C ALA A 724 -29.86 45.79 -15.59
N VAL A 725 -29.00 46.49 -16.33
CA VAL A 725 -29.27 47.85 -16.81
C VAL A 725 -29.30 47.89 -18.34
N PRO A 726 -30.42 48.30 -18.97
CA PRO A 726 -30.49 48.43 -20.42
C PRO A 726 -29.75 49.67 -20.93
N ASP A 727 -29.16 49.58 -22.11
CA ASP A 727 -28.55 50.72 -22.82
C ASP A 727 -29.59 51.76 -23.29
N LYS A 728 -30.86 51.33 -23.44
CA LYS A 728 -32.01 52.18 -23.78
C LYS A 728 -33.29 51.72 -23.09
N THR A 729 -34.07 52.68 -22.62
CA THR A 729 -35.36 52.44 -21.95
C THR A 729 -36.56 52.61 -22.89
N VAL A 730 -36.36 53.18 -24.08
CA VAL A 730 -37.34 53.31 -25.16
C VAL A 730 -36.70 52.79 -26.44
N PHE A 731 -37.41 51.96 -27.21
CA PHE A 731 -36.88 51.29 -28.40
C PHE A 731 -37.93 51.17 -29.50
N LYS A 732 -37.46 51.00 -30.74
CA LYS A 732 -38.26 50.75 -31.93
C LYS A 732 -38.15 49.29 -32.38
N ALA A 733 -39.13 48.83 -33.15
CA ALA A 733 -39.05 47.55 -33.83
C ALA A 733 -37.75 47.42 -34.64
N GLY A 734 -36.99 46.35 -34.38
CA GLY A 734 -35.68 46.08 -34.98
C GLY A 734 -34.48 46.52 -34.15
N ASP A 735 -34.66 47.34 -33.10
CA ASP A 735 -33.56 47.75 -32.22
C ASP A 735 -33.00 46.55 -31.46
N ILE A 736 -31.67 46.55 -31.27
CA ILE A 736 -31.00 45.68 -30.30
C ILE A 736 -30.87 46.46 -28.99
N ILE A 737 -31.39 45.89 -27.92
CA ILE A 737 -31.32 46.37 -26.54
C ILE A 737 -30.23 45.55 -25.86
N SER A 738 -29.21 46.23 -25.35
CA SER A 738 -28.10 45.62 -24.63
C SER A 738 -28.32 45.81 -23.14
N ILE A 739 -28.59 44.73 -22.41
CA ILE A 739 -28.81 44.74 -20.97
C ILE A 739 -27.51 44.32 -20.31
N LYS A 740 -26.80 45.28 -19.72
CA LYS A 740 -25.52 45.04 -19.03
C LYS A 740 -25.79 44.58 -17.61
N VAL A 741 -25.30 43.38 -17.28
CA VAL A 741 -25.46 42.74 -15.96
C VAL A 741 -24.20 42.99 -15.13
N ARG A 742 -24.37 43.51 -13.91
CA ARG A 742 -23.28 43.94 -13.03
C ARG A 742 -23.40 43.31 -11.65
N GLY A 743 -22.28 42.86 -11.10
CA GLY A 743 -22.16 42.43 -9.71
C GLY A 743 -21.57 43.55 -8.85
N THR A 744 -22.19 43.79 -7.68
CA THR A 744 -21.76 44.76 -6.68
C THR A 744 -21.51 44.06 -5.36
N GLY A 745 -20.38 44.35 -4.71
CA GLY A 745 -19.96 43.73 -3.45
C GLY A 745 -19.83 42.21 -3.52
N MET A 746 -19.45 41.66 -4.68
CA MET A 746 -19.36 40.21 -4.87
C MET A 746 -18.22 39.63 -4.02
N GLN A 747 -18.49 38.53 -3.33
CA GLN A 747 -17.48 37.81 -2.55
C GLN A 747 -17.74 36.31 -2.62
N ASN A 748 -16.72 35.53 -2.96
CA ASN A 748 -16.74 34.06 -3.02
C ASN A 748 -17.83 33.45 -3.91
N VAL A 749 -18.26 34.18 -4.95
CA VAL A 749 -19.34 33.73 -5.82
C VAL A 749 -18.81 32.68 -6.80
N ASN A 750 -19.29 31.45 -6.65
CA ASN A 750 -18.91 30.28 -7.44
C ASN A 750 -19.93 29.93 -8.53
N ALA A 751 -21.17 30.33 -8.33
CA ALA A 751 -22.23 30.23 -9.32
C ALA A 751 -23.25 31.35 -9.11
N LEU A 752 -23.99 31.68 -10.16
CA LEU A 752 -25.11 32.62 -10.10
C LEU A 752 -26.20 32.23 -11.09
N SER A 753 -27.44 32.54 -10.75
CA SER A 753 -28.58 32.44 -11.65
C SER A 753 -29.64 33.50 -11.37
N PHE A 754 -30.44 33.84 -12.38
CA PHE A 754 -31.74 34.50 -12.22
C PHE A 754 -32.63 34.19 -13.42
N ALA A 755 -33.93 34.43 -13.28
CA ALA A 755 -34.89 34.39 -14.36
C ALA A 755 -35.20 35.81 -14.85
N LEU A 756 -35.33 35.99 -16.16
CA LEU A 756 -35.75 37.24 -16.81
C LEU A 756 -36.96 36.95 -17.71
N PRO A 757 -38.19 36.94 -17.15
CA PRO A 757 -39.41 36.74 -17.92
C PRO A 757 -39.63 37.87 -18.93
N TYR A 758 -40.07 37.54 -20.14
CA TYR A 758 -40.33 38.51 -21.18
C TYR A 758 -41.47 38.11 -22.12
N ASP A 759 -42.13 39.09 -22.75
CA ASP A 759 -43.14 38.85 -23.78
C ASP A 759 -42.47 38.59 -25.14
N ALA A 760 -42.60 37.38 -25.68
CA ALA A 760 -42.01 36.98 -26.96
C ALA A 760 -42.58 37.73 -28.18
N SER A 761 -43.72 38.43 -28.03
CA SER A 761 -44.24 39.36 -29.03
C SER A 761 -43.55 40.73 -28.99
N VAL A 762 -42.87 41.07 -27.89
CA VAL A 762 -42.08 42.31 -27.71
C VAL A 762 -40.61 42.06 -27.98
N TYR A 763 -40.05 40.99 -27.42
CA TYR A 763 -38.61 40.72 -27.41
C TYR A 763 -38.26 39.40 -28.10
N GLU A 764 -37.07 39.37 -28.69
CA GLU A 764 -36.41 38.17 -29.21
C GLU A 764 -35.01 38.10 -28.62
N TYR A 765 -34.72 37.04 -27.86
CA TYR A 765 -33.38 36.82 -27.34
C TYR A 765 -32.40 36.52 -28.49
N ILE A 766 -31.29 37.25 -28.51
CA ILE A 766 -30.25 37.12 -29.55
C ILE A 766 -29.03 36.36 -29.02
N GLY A 767 -28.65 36.58 -27.77
CA GLY A 767 -27.46 35.96 -27.19
C GLY A 767 -26.99 36.67 -25.93
N THR A 768 -26.02 36.04 -25.27
CA THR A 768 -25.35 36.55 -24.08
C THR A 768 -23.85 36.59 -24.33
N GLU A 769 -23.23 37.74 -24.09
CA GLU A 769 -21.78 37.93 -24.22
C GLU A 769 -21.16 38.07 -22.83
N THR A 770 -20.25 37.15 -22.48
CA THR A 770 -19.58 37.12 -21.17
C THR A 770 -18.43 38.12 -21.11
N GLU A 771 -18.32 38.87 -20.00
CA GLU A 771 -17.24 39.83 -19.76
C GLU A 771 -16.40 39.39 -18.55
N GLY A 772 -17.01 39.31 -17.36
CA GLY A 772 -16.36 38.96 -16.09
C GLY A 772 -16.43 37.48 -15.71
N MET A 773 -17.05 36.62 -16.53
CA MET A 773 -17.35 35.22 -16.18
C MET A 773 -16.20 34.23 -16.40
N LYS A 774 -15.08 34.67 -17.01
CA LYS A 774 -13.90 33.87 -17.38
C LYS A 774 -14.24 32.44 -17.85
N GLU A 775 -13.87 31.41 -17.08
CA GLU A 775 -14.04 29.98 -17.39
C GLU A 775 -15.30 29.35 -16.77
N MET A 776 -16.20 30.13 -16.19
CA MET A 776 -17.48 29.60 -15.69
C MET A 776 -18.26 28.97 -16.84
N VAL A 777 -18.85 27.80 -16.57
CA VAL A 777 -19.71 27.12 -17.53
C VAL A 777 -20.95 27.97 -17.73
N ASN A 778 -21.19 28.42 -18.96
CA ASN A 778 -22.39 29.17 -19.33
C ASN A 778 -23.54 28.20 -19.62
N LEU A 779 -24.56 28.26 -18.79
CA LEU A 779 -25.74 27.39 -18.80
C LEU A 779 -27.00 28.21 -19.08
N THR A 780 -26.86 29.31 -19.84
CA THR A 780 -27.97 30.21 -20.14
C THR A 780 -28.96 29.58 -21.11
N TYR A 781 -30.21 29.43 -20.69
CA TYR A 781 -31.29 28.90 -21.53
C TYR A 781 -32.44 29.89 -21.70
N ASP A 782 -32.98 29.93 -22.93
CA ASP A 782 -34.17 30.71 -23.27
C ASP A 782 -35.39 29.79 -23.39
N ARG A 783 -36.24 29.75 -22.35
CA ARG A 783 -37.30 28.74 -22.20
C ARG A 783 -38.69 29.29 -22.43
N LEU A 784 -39.52 28.43 -23.03
CA LEU A 784 -40.97 28.60 -23.09
C LEU A 784 -41.58 27.58 -22.13
N HIS A 785 -42.23 28.06 -21.09
CA HIS A 785 -42.89 27.23 -20.09
C HIS A 785 -44.25 26.75 -20.58
N THR A 786 -44.73 25.68 -19.93
CA THR A 786 -46.01 25.04 -20.29
C THR A 786 -47.22 25.96 -20.08
N ASP A 787 -47.10 26.95 -19.19
CA ASP A 787 -48.11 27.99 -18.96
C ASP A 787 -48.09 29.12 -20.01
N GLY A 788 -47.16 29.07 -20.97
CA GLY A 788 -46.99 30.05 -22.03
C GLY A 788 -46.05 31.21 -21.69
N GLN A 789 -45.49 31.28 -20.48
CA GLN A 789 -44.48 32.27 -20.13
C GLN A 789 -43.16 31.98 -20.86
N LYS A 790 -42.56 33.02 -21.43
CA LYS A 790 -41.21 32.97 -21.99
C LYS A 790 -40.24 33.64 -21.00
N ALA A 791 -39.12 33.00 -20.68
CA ALA A 791 -38.13 33.54 -19.76
C ALA A 791 -36.71 33.11 -20.15
N LEU A 792 -35.77 34.04 -20.00
CA LEU A 792 -34.34 33.75 -20.11
C LEU A 792 -33.78 33.42 -18.73
N TYR A 793 -32.94 32.40 -18.64
CA TYR A 793 -32.29 31.95 -17.40
C TYR A 793 -30.76 32.08 -17.48
N PRO A 794 -30.18 33.29 -17.34
CA PRO A 794 -28.74 33.41 -17.20
C PRO A 794 -28.27 32.60 -16.00
N THR A 795 -27.50 31.54 -16.24
CA THR A 795 -27.04 30.59 -15.23
C THR A 795 -25.58 30.27 -15.49
N PHE A 796 -24.73 30.40 -14.48
CA PHE A 796 -23.29 30.19 -14.60
C PHE A 796 -22.77 29.48 -13.36
N ALA A 797 -21.91 28.47 -13.53
CA ALA A 797 -21.29 27.75 -12.44
C ALA A 797 -19.85 27.37 -12.78
N ASN A 798 -18.95 27.43 -11.79
CA ASN A 798 -17.61 26.86 -11.93
C ASN A 798 -17.63 25.34 -11.76
N LYS A 799 -16.76 24.66 -12.51
CA LYS A 799 -16.35 23.28 -12.22
C LYS A 799 -15.16 23.26 -11.26
N GLY A 800 -15.24 22.40 -10.25
CA GLY A 800 -14.18 22.20 -9.26
C GLY A 800 -13.68 23.51 -8.65
N ASN A 801 -12.38 23.59 -8.44
CA ASN A 801 -11.75 24.68 -7.71
C ASN A 801 -11.33 25.89 -8.61
N ASN A 802 -12.20 26.34 -9.52
CA ASN A 802 -11.93 27.46 -10.45
C ASN A 802 -12.23 28.85 -9.85
N PHE A 803 -11.74 29.94 -10.45
CA PHE A 803 -11.77 31.31 -9.88
C PHE A 803 -13.15 31.73 -9.33
N LEU A 804 -13.16 32.52 -8.25
CA LEU A 804 -14.39 33.09 -7.70
C LEU A 804 -14.61 34.51 -8.24
N ILE A 805 -15.87 34.92 -8.38
CA ILE A 805 -16.22 36.32 -8.71
C ILE A 805 -16.10 37.17 -7.43
N GLU A 806 -15.35 38.26 -7.54
CA GLU A 806 -14.98 39.14 -6.45
C GLU A 806 -15.14 40.62 -6.84
N GLY A 807 -15.55 41.45 -5.88
CA GLY A 807 -15.62 42.91 -6.01
C GLY A 807 -16.72 43.44 -6.93
N GLU A 808 -16.48 44.61 -7.52
CA GLU A 808 -17.35 45.24 -8.52
C GLU A 808 -16.94 44.77 -9.92
N CYS A 809 -17.88 44.23 -10.70
CA CYS A 809 -17.58 43.74 -12.05
C CYS A 809 -18.77 43.80 -13.02
N ASP A 810 -18.46 44.04 -14.30
CA ASP A 810 -19.37 43.77 -15.41
C ASP A 810 -19.35 42.26 -15.67
N LEU A 811 -20.47 41.57 -15.45
CA LEU A 811 -20.55 40.12 -15.54
C LEU A 811 -20.73 39.67 -16.99
N PHE A 812 -21.81 40.10 -17.62
CA PHE A 812 -22.15 39.78 -19.01
C PHE A 812 -23.18 40.76 -19.54
N THR A 813 -23.36 40.75 -20.87
CA THR A 813 -24.37 41.56 -21.55
C THR A 813 -25.37 40.66 -22.28
N ILE A 814 -26.66 40.81 -21.96
CA ILE A 814 -27.77 40.13 -22.64
C ILE A 814 -28.24 41.00 -23.81
N ARG A 815 -28.42 40.41 -24.99
CA ARG A 815 -28.93 41.12 -26.17
C ARG A 815 -30.34 40.65 -26.51
N MET A 816 -31.28 41.60 -26.50
CA MET A 816 -32.68 41.39 -26.90
C MET A 816 -32.97 42.24 -28.13
N LYS A 817 -33.61 41.67 -29.15
CA LYS A 817 -34.13 42.40 -30.30
C LYS A 817 -35.59 42.75 -30.08
N ALA A 818 -35.94 44.02 -30.23
CA ALA A 818 -37.32 44.47 -30.17
C ALA A 818 -38.08 44.06 -31.44
N ARG A 819 -39.23 43.41 -31.30
CA ARG A 819 -40.15 43.06 -32.40
C ARG A 819 -41.17 44.17 -32.68
N LYS A 820 -41.44 45.03 -31.69
CA LYS A 820 -42.34 46.18 -31.78
C LYS A 820 -41.80 47.35 -30.96
N ASP A 821 -42.30 48.56 -31.21
CA ASP A 821 -41.97 49.75 -30.43
C ASP A 821 -42.42 49.58 -28.99
N GLY A 822 -41.64 50.05 -28.02
CA GLY A 822 -41.95 49.87 -26.61
C GLY A 822 -40.98 50.54 -25.64
N THR A 823 -41.21 50.27 -24.35
CA THR A 823 -40.36 50.68 -23.23
C THR A 823 -39.82 49.45 -22.52
N PHE A 824 -38.59 49.53 -22.01
CA PHE A 824 -37.97 48.43 -21.28
C PHE A 824 -38.69 48.18 -19.96
N ASP A 825 -39.16 46.95 -19.76
CA ASP A 825 -39.96 46.54 -18.59
C ASP A 825 -39.53 45.19 -17.96
N LEU A 826 -38.42 44.61 -18.44
CA LEU A 826 -37.93 43.33 -17.93
C LEU A 826 -37.36 43.48 -16.51
N LYS A 827 -37.63 42.49 -15.64
CA LYS A 827 -37.15 42.45 -14.26
C LYS A 827 -36.61 41.07 -13.90
N ALA A 828 -35.50 41.03 -13.17
CA ALA A 828 -34.93 39.80 -12.67
C ALA A 828 -35.75 39.23 -11.49
N THR A 829 -36.04 37.94 -11.55
CA THR A 829 -36.70 37.16 -10.50
C THR A 829 -35.85 35.93 -10.17
N ASP A 830 -36.11 35.26 -9.04
CA ASP A 830 -35.40 34.03 -8.64
C ASP A 830 -33.86 34.16 -8.64
N GLY A 831 -33.36 35.35 -8.25
CA GLY A 831 -31.94 35.66 -8.28
C GLY A 831 -31.18 35.01 -7.14
N MET A 832 -30.06 34.34 -7.47
CA MET A 832 -29.28 33.55 -6.54
C MET A 832 -27.77 33.64 -6.81
N LEU A 833 -26.98 33.79 -5.74
CA LEU A 833 -25.53 33.61 -5.72
C LEU A 833 -25.18 32.40 -4.86
N VAL A 834 -24.28 31.55 -5.33
CA VAL A 834 -23.90 30.31 -4.65
C VAL A 834 -22.39 30.27 -4.43
N GLY A 835 -21.97 29.98 -3.20
CA GLY A 835 -20.56 29.75 -2.85
C GLY A 835 -20.14 28.28 -3.05
N ARG A 836 -18.84 27.99 -3.02
CA ARG A 836 -18.33 26.60 -3.11
C ARG A 836 -18.78 25.70 -1.96
N ASN A 837 -19.09 26.30 -0.81
CA ASN A 837 -19.65 25.61 0.35
C ASN A 837 -21.17 25.36 0.25
N LEU A 838 -21.77 25.70 -0.91
CA LEU A 838 -23.20 25.65 -1.22
C LEU A 838 -24.06 26.57 -0.33
N LYS A 839 -23.47 27.60 0.28
CA LYS A 839 -24.26 28.69 0.87
C LYS A 839 -24.80 29.59 -0.23
N VAL A 840 -25.91 30.24 0.07
CA VAL A 840 -26.70 31.00 -0.90
C VAL A 840 -26.99 32.42 -0.41
N VAL A 841 -26.93 33.39 -1.31
CA VAL A 841 -27.52 34.73 -1.14
C VAL A 841 -28.52 34.97 -2.26
N ASN A 842 -29.77 35.26 -1.89
CA ASN A 842 -30.82 35.59 -2.84
C ASN A 842 -30.84 37.10 -3.13
N PHE A 843 -31.17 37.48 -4.36
CA PHE A 843 -31.35 38.87 -4.79
C PHE A 843 -32.57 39.02 -5.71
N THR A 844 -33.13 40.24 -5.76
CA THR A 844 -34.24 40.61 -6.65
C THR A 844 -34.06 42.06 -7.09
N GLU A 845 -34.51 42.40 -8.31
CA GLU A 845 -34.52 43.78 -8.83
C GLU A 845 -35.89 44.48 -8.80
#